data_AF-A0A7J4LCK4-F1
#
_entry.id   AF-A0A7J4LCK4-F1
#
_cell.length_a   1.000
_cell.length_b   1.000
_cell.length_c   1.000
_cell.angle_alpha   90.00
_cell.angle_beta   90.00
_cell.angle_gamma   90.00
#
_symmetry.space_group_name_H-M   'P 1'
#
loop_
_entity.id
_entity.type
_entity.pdbx_description
1 polymer ?
#
loop_
_entity_poly.entity_id
_entity_poly.type
_entity_poly.pdbx_seq_one_letter_code
_entity_poly.pdbx_strand_id
1 'polypeptide(L)'
;MAAKGKKEQEKVKEEENDEFNLDKIPNLSKEAKEKLEKIKKEVDRFKKEVIAKFDKYIMGISLLPPQPKQKFPQPALPGMLSGLSPVPMNKAVPVPHQPAAEESEISVMVLVDDSDSKKMSKYELKSKLSQIIEKIAKDINPSMIPETLILSDVWQSCYDAKYEVLGKIASGGIVYDTGMLAAIKIAEIHKQMVLKKFEKYIVTYVLAGSLVQGKAKPDSDIDVFVVIDDTDVKKMTRVELKDKLRAIIIGMGLEAGELTRIKNKLNIQVYILTDFWDNIKEANPIIFTFLRDGIPFYDRGIFMPWKQLLQMGKVKPSPEAIDLFMSSGEQLVSRVKYKLSSIGMEDTFYAILTPSQAALMLYGVSPPTPKETPDLMREIFVKKEKLLEEEYIKILENNIKVRKELEHQTKKELTGKEVDELLGDADKFLKRIKRLFKQIDKIKEEESLVTTYENTITLVRDILRIEGVEKIKEDEVLRTFEHEIIDTGKVPHKFLRMIKEIVKAKDDYDNSKLTRTDVNNVTKISKDLHKFLIEHIQRKRGREIEKATIRVKYGDVFGEVVLLGKTAFITHDLDADEKQISKADITAEGALENISGSSIQELEKALADQSIPTRVFIKQPIFENLRELFGKDVEVMIHQ
;
A
#
# COMPACT_ATOMS: atom_id res chain seq x y z
N MET A 1 50.10 56.43 -1.12
CA MET A 1 48.96 57.36 -1.03
C MET A 1 47.58 56.67 -1.13
N ALA A 2 47.42 55.56 -1.86
CA ALA A 2 46.14 54.85 -1.98
C ALA A 2 45.60 54.19 -0.67
N ALA A 3 46.47 53.86 0.29
CA ALA A 3 46.04 53.27 1.57
C ALA A 3 45.51 54.29 2.60
N LYS A 4 45.87 55.58 2.46
CA LYS A 4 45.30 56.68 3.28
C LYS A 4 43.91 57.07 2.78
N GLY A 5 43.71 57.14 1.46
CA GLY A 5 42.41 57.46 0.85
C GLY A 5 41.31 56.43 1.12
N LYS A 6 41.65 55.13 1.26
CA LYS A 6 40.66 54.10 1.66
C LYS A 6 40.22 54.24 3.13
N LYS A 7 41.16 54.51 4.05
CA LYS A 7 40.84 54.73 5.47
C LYS A 7 40.13 56.07 5.74
N GLU A 8 40.39 57.11 4.95
CA GLU A 8 39.64 58.37 5.00
C GLU A 8 38.24 58.22 4.40
N GLN A 9 38.07 57.47 3.31
CA GLN A 9 36.73 57.17 2.77
C GLN A 9 35.93 56.22 3.68
N GLU A 10 36.56 55.28 4.40
CA GLU A 10 35.89 54.48 5.43
C GLU A 10 35.52 55.31 6.66
N LYS A 11 36.40 56.20 7.14
CA LYS A 11 36.12 57.10 8.27
C LYS A 11 35.03 58.14 7.98
N VAL A 12 35.01 58.71 6.78
CA VAL A 12 33.96 59.67 6.37
C VAL A 12 32.61 58.96 6.15
N LYS A 13 32.62 57.66 5.77
CA LYS A 13 31.40 56.86 5.60
C LYS A 13 30.76 56.39 6.92
N GLU A 14 31.54 56.21 7.99
CA GLU A 14 31.02 55.87 9.32
C GLU A 14 30.18 57.00 9.97
N GLU A 15 30.40 58.27 9.59
CA GLU A 15 29.72 59.42 10.20
C GLU A 15 28.38 59.79 9.54
N GLU A 16 28.05 59.27 8.35
CA GLU A 16 27.02 59.86 7.48
C GLU A 16 25.64 59.15 7.41
N ASN A 17 25.48 57.98 8.03
CA ASN A 17 24.17 57.27 8.16
C ASN A 17 23.63 57.28 9.60
N ASP A 18 24.15 58.17 10.44
CA ASP A 18 23.81 58.24 11.86
C ASP A 18 22.48 58.99 12.06
N GLU A 19 21.36 58.26 12.11
CA GLU A 19 20.04 58.79 12.54
C GLU A 19 20.12 59.39 13.97
N PHE A 20 21.18 59.08 14.73
CA PHE A 20 21.46 59.57 16.08
C PHE A 20 22.23 60.91 16.13
N ASN A 21 22.08 61.79 15.15
CA ASN A 21 22.59 63.16 15.24
C ASN A 21 21.62 64.08 16.02
N LEU A 22 21.93 64.29 17.30
CA LEU A 22 21.10 64.99 18.29
C LEU A 22 20.88 66.49 18.01
N ASP A 23 21.69 67.08 17.12
CA ASP A 23 21.58 68.49 16.74
C ASP A 23 20.37 68.78 15.83
N LYS A 24 19.68 67.75 15.33
CA LYS A 24 18.60 67.87 14.34
C LYS A 24 17.19 67.53 14.88
N ILE A 25 17.04 67.34 16.19
CA ILE A 25 15.74 67.05 16.83
C ILE A 25 15.24 68.30 17.59
N PRO A 26 14.17 68.98 17.11
CA PRO A 26 13.64 70.16 17.79
C PRO A 26 12.92 69.80 19.11
N ASN A 27 13.04 70.65 20.12
CA ASN A 27 12.34 70.57 21.43
C ASN A 27 12.69 69.40 22.38
N LEU A 28 13.97 69.05 22.54
CA LEU A 28 14.43 68.20 23.65
C LEU A 28 14.85 69.02 24.88
N SER A 29 14.41 68.62 26.07
CA SER A 29 14.92 69.16 27.35
C SER A 29 16.42 68.87 27.51
N LYS A 30 17.15 69.72 28.25
CA LYS A 30 18.60 69.53 28.49
C LYS A 30 18.92 68.14 29.06
N GLU A 31 18.11 67.67 30.01
CA GLU A 31 18.25 66.36 30.63
C GLU A 31 18.04 65.19 29.65
N ALA A 32 17.10 65.33 28.70
CA ALA A 32 16.87 64.31 27.67
C ALA A 32 18.00 64.25 26.64
N LYS A 33 18.61 65.40 26.31
CA LYS A 33 19.79 65.46 25.43
C LYS A 33 21.00 64.76 26.04
N GLU A 34 21.31 65.04 27.31
CA GLU A 34 22.44 64.41 28.01
C GLU A 34 22.26 62.89 28.14
N LYS A 35 21.05 62.42 28.42
CA LYS A 35 20.73 60.98 28.45
C LYS A 35 20.92 60.31 27.09
N LEU A 36 20.44 60.94 26.01
CA LEU A 36 20.60 60.40 24.65
C LEU A 36 22.06 60.41 24.19
N GLU A 37 22.85 61.42 24.56
CA GLU A 37 24.30 61.42 24.27
C GLU A 37 25.03 60.27 24.97
N LYS A 38 24.66 59.97 26.21
CA LYS A 38 25.22 58.84 26.96
C LYS A 38 24.87 57.52 26.30
N ILE A 39 23.59 57.30 25.98
CA ILE A 39 23.11 56.10 25.29
C ILE A 39 23.82 55.95 23.93
N LYS A 40 23.97 57.04 23.17
CA LYS A 40 24.68 57.02 21.89
C LYS A 40 26.11 56.52 22.04
N LYS A 41 26.88 57.03 23.01
CA LYS A 41 28.27 56.59 23.26
C LYS A 41 28.36 55.11 23.62
N GLU A 42 27.42 54.62 24.42
CA GLU A 42 27.36 53.21 24.82
C GLU A 42 26.99 52.30 23.64
N VAL A 43 26.02 52.70 22.83
CA VAL A 43 25.59 51.99 21.62
C VAL A 43 26.67 52.01 20.53
N ASP A 44 27.42 53.11 20.39
CA ASP A 44 28.56 53.20 19.47
C ASP A 44 29.71 52.28 19.90
N ARG A 45 29.96 52.14 21.21
CA ARG A 45 30.92 51.18 21.74
C ARG A 45 30.46 49.75 21.47
N PHE A 46 29.18 49.46 21.74
CA PHE A 46 28.57 48.16 21.46
C PHE A 46 28.69 47.78 19.98
N LYS A 47 28.34 48.71 19.08
CA LYS A 47 28.53 48.57 17.63
C LYS A 47 29.96 48.14 17.30
N LYS A 48 30.96 48.87 17.79
CA LYS A 48 32.38 48.58 17.50
C LYS A 48 32.80 47.20 17.99
N GLU A 49 32.41 46.80 19.19
CA GLU A 49 32.77 45.50 19.76
C GLU A 49 32.08 44.33 19.04
N VAL A 50 30.80 44.49 18.66
CA VAL A 50 30.05 43.48 17.90
C VAL A 50 30.61 43.31 16.48
N ILE A 51 30.85 44.42 15.76
CA ILE A 51 31.42 44.39 14.41
C ILE A 51 32.84 43.81 14.43
N ALA A 52 33.69 44.19 15.39
CA ALA A 52 35.05 43.65 15.48
C ALA A 52 35.08 42.12 15.63
N LYS A 53 34.04 41.53 16.24
CA LYS A 53 33.97 40.10 16.51
C LYS A 53 33.30 39.29 15.39
N PHE A 54 32.33 39.87 14.70
CA PHE A 54 31.47 39.16 13.77
C PHE A 54 31.45 39.73 12.34
N ASP A 55 32.05 40.91 12.14
CA ASP A 55 32.28 41.61 10.86
C ASP A 55 31.25 41.29 9.78
N LYS A 56 31.60 40.35 8.89
CA LYS A 56 30.82 39.96 7.70
C LYS A 56 29.42 39.42 7.96
N TYR A 57 29.11 39.00 9.18
CA TYR A 57 27.80 38.45 9.52
C TYR A 57 26.81 39.51 10.01
N ILE A 58 27.27 40.67 10.48
CA ILE A 58 26.37 41.70 11.01
C ILE A 58 25.84 42.53 9.85
N MET A 59 24.54 42.45 9.59
CA MET A 59 23.88 43.25 8.56
C MET A 59 23.43 44.61 9.08
N GLY A 60 23.07 44.68 10.36
CA GLY A 60 22.65 45.95 10.92
C GLY A 60 22.48 45.91 12.44
N ILE A 61 22.57 47.09 13.03
CA ILE A 61 22.33 47.34 14.45
C ILE A 61 21.38 48.53 14.56
N SER A 62 20.36 48.40 15.39
CA SER A 62 19.35 49.45 15.60
C SER A 62 19.04 49.63 17.07
N LEU A 63 18.83 50.87 17.50
CA LEU A 63 18.27 51.17 18.82
C LEU A 63 16.75 51.17 18.73
N LEU A 64 16.12 50.30 19.52
CA LEU A 64 14.67 50.23 19.60
C LEU A 64 14.12 51.31 20.56
N PRO A 65 12.91 51.82 20.31
CA PRO A 65 12.26 52.73 21.25
C PRO A 65 12.02 52.03 22.60
N PRO A 66 12.03 52.78 23.72
CA PRO A 66 11.80 52.21 25.04
C PRO A 66 10.41 51.56 25.11
N GLN A 67 10.38 50.29 25.52
CA GLN A 67 9.14 49.54 25.69
C GLN A 67 8.42 50.06 26.96
N PRO A 68 7.14 50.47 26.90
CA PRO A 68 6.39 50.75 28.12
C PRO A 68 6.26 49.44 28.92
N LYS A 69 6.68 49.44 30.20
CA LYS A 69 6.47 48.29 31.10
C LYS A 69 4.97 47.94 31.09
N GLN A 70 4.59 46.87 30.39
CA GLN A 70 3.25 46.30 30.50
C GLN A 70 3.11 45.75 31.93
N LYS A 71 2.43 46.49 32.81
CA LYS A 71 1.87 45.91 34.02
C LYS A 71 0.79 44.94 33.56
N PHE A 72 1.12 43.66 33.46
CA PHE A 72 0.09 42.62 33.38
C PHE A 72 -0.76 42.71 34.66
N PRO A 73 -2.08 42.97 34.57
CA PRO A 73 -2.96 42.60 35.67
C PRO A 73 -2.84 41.08 35.85
N GLN A 74 -2.62 40.62 37.08
CA GLN A 74 -2.66 39.19 37.40
C GLN A 74 -3.97 38.58 36.86
N PRO A 75 -3.94 37.36 36.29
CA PRO A 75 -5.15 36.72 35.79
C PRO A 75 -6.05 36.33 36.97
N ALA A 76 -7.16 37.04 37.13
CA ALA A 76 -8.30 36.48 37.85
C ALA A 76 -8.91 35.37 36.99
N LEU A 77 -9.12 34.21 37.60
CA LEU A 77 -9.70 32.99 37.02
C LEU A 77 -11.10 33.23 36.38
N PRO A 78 -11.52 32.36 35.45
CA PRO A 78 -12.59 32.64 34.50
C PRO A 78 -14.00 32.43 35.06
N GLY A 79 -14.90 33.38 34.76
CA GLY A 79 -16.32 33.30 35.09
C GLY A 79 -17.21 34.00 34.06
N MET A 80 -17.84 33.20 33.21
CA MET A 80 -19.18 33.33 32.60
C MET A 80 -19.68 34.66 31.98
N LEU A 81 -20.08 34.49 30.70
CA LEU A 81 -21.32 34.94 30.04
C LEU A 81 -21.54 36.41 29.63
N SER A 82 -21.77 36.54 28.31
CA SER A 82 -22.88 37.26 27.64
C SER A 82 -22.74 38.74 27.28
N GLY A 83 -23.28 39.09 26.10
CA GLY A 83 -23.98 40.36 25.91
C GLY A 83 -23.53 41.23 24.74
N LEU A 84 -24.45 41.49 23.81
CA LEU A 84 -24.34 42.30 22.59
C LEU A 84 -24.35 43.84 22.81
N SER A 85 -23.65 44.54 21.90
CA SER A 85 -23.92 45.90 21.33
C SER A 85 -23.57 47.18 22.16
N PRO A 86 -23.65 48.42 21.61
CA PRO A 86 -22.65 49.09 20.74
C PRO A 86 -22.19 50.51 21.20
N VAL A 87 -21.00 50.96 20.73
CA VAL A 87 -20.48 52.34 20.37
C VAL A 87 -20.92 53.57 21.23
N PRO A 88 -20.01 54.44 21.76
CA PRO A 88 -19.52 55.59 20.97
C PRO A 88 -18.09 56.15 21.24
N MET A 89 -17.59 56.87 20.23
CA MET A 89 -16.41 57.76 20.25
C MET A 89 -16.57 58.95 21.21
N ASN A 90 -15.43 59.56 21.54
CA ASN A 90 -15.16 60.76 22.33
C ASN A 90 -15.09 60.61 23.85
N LYS A 91 -13.86 60.59 24.37
CA LYS A 91 -13.44 61.46 25.48
C LYS A 91 -11.93 61.61 25.50
N ALA A 92 -11.52 62.85 25.78
CA ALA A 92 -10.15 63.32 25.87
C ALA A 92 -9.28 62.40 26.73
N VAL A 93 -8.07 62.11 26.23
CA VAL A 93 -7.03 61.42 27.00
C VAL A 93 -6.57 62.35 28.13
N PRO A 94 -6.68 61.96 29.41
CA PRO A 94 -6.06 62.70 30.50
C PRO A 94 -4.55 62.54 30.37
N VAL A 95 -3.81 63.65 30.45
CA VAL A 95 -2.36 63.63 30.61
C VAL A 95 -2.06 63.09 32.02
N PRO A 96 -1.43 61.90 32.19
CA PRO A 96 -0.99 61.47 33.49
C PRO A 96 0.39 62.07 33.76
N HIS A 97 0.48 62.85 34.83
CA HIS A 97 1.75 63.24 35.43
C HIS A 97 2.64 62.02 35.67
N GLN A 98 3.87 62.10 35.16
CA GLN A 98 4.96 61.17 35.47
C GLN A 98 5.32 61.25 36.96
N PRO A 99 5.47 60.11 37.66
CA PRO A 99 6.42 59.99 38.74
C PRO A 99 7.76 59.49 38.20
N ALA A 100 8.83 60.03 38.78
CA ALA A 100 10.21 59.84 38.41
C ALA A 100 10.80 58.46 38.76
N ALA A 101 11.87 58.14 38.04
CA ALA A 101 13.00 57.27 38.37
C ALA A 101 12.77 55.75 38.51
N GLU A 102 13.04 55.03 37.42
CA GLU A 102 13.73 53.74 37.39
C GLU A 102 14.45 53.62 36.02
N GLU A 103 15.66 53.05 36.00
CA GLU A 103 16.60 53.03 34.87
C GLU A 103 15.94 52.64 33.54
N SER A 104 16.08 53.47 32.51
CA SER A 104 15.53 53.20 31.18
C SER A 104 16.38 52.11 30.50
N GLU A 105 15.81 50.92 30.34
CA GLU A 105 16.41 49.82 29.58
C GLU A 105 16.77 50.28 28.15
N ILE A 106 17.99 49.95 27.70
CA ILE A 106 18.49 50.27 26.36
C ILE A 106 18.30 49.04 25.48
N SER A 107 17.18 48.98 24.75
CA SER A 107 16.89 47.87 23.83
C SER A 107 17.62 48.05 22.50
N VAL A 108 18.53 47.14 22.17
CA VAL A 108 19.28 47.15 20.90
C VAL A 108 18.93 45.91 20.10
N MET A 109 18.79 46.04 18.79
CA MET A 109 18.53 44.93 17.88
C MET A 109 19.73 44.74 16.94
N VAL A 110 20.16 43.50 16.77
CA VAL A 110 21.26 43.11 15.89
C VAL A 110 20.73 42.13 14.84
N LEU A 111 20.77 42.52 13.57
CA LEU A 111 20.40 41.66 12.44
C LEU A 111 21.65 40.96 11.89
N VAL A 112 21.56 39.65 11.77
CA VAL A 112 22.67 38.77 11.37
C VAL A 112 22.32 37.98 10.12
N ASP A 113 23.25 37.95 9.16
CA ASP A 113 23.20 37.10 7.98
C ASP A 113 23.61 35.66 8.31
N ASP A 114 22.79 34.70 7.88
CA ASP A 114 23.02 33.26 8.06
C ASP A 114 23.24 32.50 6.75
N SER A 115 23.40 33.18 5.61
CA SER A 115 23.51 32.56 4.28
C SER A 115 24.62 31.50 4.16
N ASP A 116 25.75 31.69 4.86
CA ASP A 116 26.95 30.85 4.76
C ASP A 116 27.06 29.78 5.88
N SER A 117 26.09 29.72 6.79
CA SER A 117 26.14 28.78 7.93
C SER A 117 25.79 27.34 7.51
N LYS A 118 26.80 26.57 7.11
CA LYS A 118 26.68 25.14 6.78
C LYS A 118 27.08 24.18 7.92
N LYS A 119 27.66 24.70 9.01
CA LYS A 119 28.34 23.89 10.04
C LYS A 119 27.50 23.59 11.29
N MET A 120 26.40 24.29 11.50
CA MET A 120 25.49 24.10 12.64
C MET A 120 24.07 24.50 12.27
N SER A 121 23.09 24.06 13.06
CA SER A 121 21.69 24.42 12.83
C SER A 121 21.44 25.92 13.10
N LYS A 122 20.40 26.49 12.47
CA LYS A 122 20.03 27.91 12.65
C LYS A 122 19.75 28.28 14.11
N TYR A 123 19.11 27.37 14.85
CA TYR A 123 18.83 27.55 16.27
C TYR A 123 20.11 27.63 17.10
N GLU A 124 21.07 26.74 16.83
CA GLU A 124 22.38 26.76 17.50
C GLU A 124 23.18 28.02 17.17
N LEU A 125 23.15 28.46 15.90
CA LEU A 125 23.79 29.71 15.48
C LEU A 125 23.20 30.90 16.24
N LYS A 126 21.88 31.05 16.23
CA LYS A 126 21.16 32.11 16.92
C LYS A 126 21.46 32.12 18.42
N SER A 127 21.40 30.96 19.07
CA SER A 127 21.66 30.83 20.51
C SER A 127 23.08 31.25 20.88
N LYS A 128 24.09 30.77 20.12
CA LYS A 128 25.50 31.14 20.35
C LYS A 128 25.77 32.63 20.12
N LEU A 129 25.23 33.19 19.02
CA LEU A 129 25.38 34.61 18.72
C LEU A 129 24.70 35.46 19.80
N SER A 130 23.48 35.11 20.20
CA SER A 130 22.75 35.82 21.25
C SER A 130 23.53 35.83 22.56
N GLN A 131 24.05 34.68 23.02
CA GLN A 131 24.85 34.62 24.25
C GLN A 131 26.10 35.50 24.20
N ILE A 132 26.79 35.53 23.05
CA ILE A 132 28.00 36.35 22.91
C ILE A 132 27.66 37.84 22.88
N ILE A 133 26.61 38.22 22.13
CA ILE A 133 26.16 39.60 22.00
C ILE A 133 25.60 40.11 23.34
N GLU A 134 24.84 39.29 24.07
CA GLU A 134 24.38 39.58 25.44
C GLU A 134 25.54 39.82 26.40
N LYS A 135 26.61 39.02 26.30
CA LYS A 135 27.81 39.22 27.12
C LYS A 135 28.47 40.56 26.81
N ILE A 136 28.65 40.89 25.52
CA ILE A 136 29.21 42.19 25.10
C ILE A 136 28.34 43.35 25.62
N ALA A 137 27.01 43.24 25.50
CA ALA A 137 26.10 44.27 26.02
C ALA A 137 26.23 44.44 27.53
N LYS A 138 26.21 43.35 28.31
CA LYS A 138 26.34 43.37 29.78
C LYS A 138 27.69 43.95 30.24
N ASP A 139 28.76 43.66 29.51
CA ASP A 139 30.11 44.19 29.80
C ASP A 139 30.19 45.72 29.56
N ILE A 140 29.35 46.27 28.69
CA ILE A 140 29.28 47.71 28.37
C ILE A 140 28.29 48.44 29.29
N ASN A 141 27.06 47.94 29.39
CA ASN A 141 26.00 48.46 30.26
C ASN A 141 25.03 47.33 30.64
N PRO A 142 24.90 46.98 31.93
CA PRO A 142 23.96 45.95 32.40
C PRO A 142 22.49 46.20 32.04
N SER A 143 22.09 47.45 31.80
CA SER A 143 20.74 47.84 31.35
C SER A 143 20.53 47.73 29.84
N MET A 144 21.56 47.34 29.08
CA MET A 144 21.47 47.12 27.64
C MET A 144 20.96 45.71 27.35
N ILE A 145 19.85 45.63 26.63
CA ILE A 145 19.16 44.39 26.29
C ILE A 145 19.28 44.20 24.77
N PRO A 146 20.25 43.41 24.30
CA PRO A 146 20.37 43.13 22.89
C PRO A 146 19.42 42.00 22.47
N GLU A 147 18.84 42.14 21.29
CA GLU A 147 18.05 41.11 20.62
C GLU A 147 18.71 40.74 19.30
N THR A 148 19.02 39.46 19.13
CA THR A 148 19.64 38.97 17.91
C THR A 148 18.57 38.40 16.97
N LEU A 149 18.46 38.98 15.78
CA LEU A 149 17.61 38.51 14.70
C LEU A 149 18.46 37.83 13.63
N ILE A 150 17.97 36.71 13.12
CA ILE A 150 18.54 36.01 11.97
C ILE A 150 17.75 36.41 10.73
N LEU A 151 18.43 36.79 9.65
CA LEU A 151 17.76 37.25 8.43
C LEU A 151 16.77 36.23 7.89
N SER A 152 17.16 34.96 7.80
CA SER A 152 16.26 33.92 7.29
C SER A 152 15.02 33.67 8.18
N ASP A 153 15.10 33.90 9.50
CA ASP A 153 13.93 33.85 10.40
C ASP A 153 12.98 35.03 10.11
N VAL A 154 13.51 36.22 9.82
CA VAL A 154 12.71 37.39 9.44
C VAL A 154 11.97 37.11 8.13
N TRP A 155 12.64 36.52 7.13
CA TRP A 155 12.02 36.12 5.87
C TRP A 155 11.00 35.01 6.05
N GLN A 156 11.28 34.01 6.88
CA GLN A 156 10.31 32.96 7.19
C GLN A 156 9.06 33.52 7.84
N SER A 157 9.21 34.49 8.75
CA SER A 157 8.07 35.17 9.38
C SER A 157 7.20 35.88 8.33
N CYS A 158 7.80 36.50 7.32
CA CYS A 158 7.08 37.13 6.22
C CYS A 158 6.31 36.10 5.37
N TYR A 159 6.91 34.96 5.06
CA TYR A 159 6.25 33.85 4.35
C TYR A 159 5.08 33.25 5.14
N ASP A 160 5.19 33.24 6.47
CA ASP A 160 4.16 32.77 7.39
C ASP A 160 3.09 33.85 7.71
N ALA A 161 3.14 35.00 7.02
CA ALA A 161 2.27 36.16 7.24
C ALA A 161 2.32 36.76 8.67
N LYS A 162 3.49 36.65 9.33
CA LYS A 162 3.79 37.24 10.65
C LYS A 162 4.69 38.48 10.48
N TYR A 163 4.06 39.65 10.42
CA TYR A 163 4.73 40.90 10.04
C TYR A 163 5.17 41.77 11.22
N GLU A 164 4.98 41.33 12.47
CA GLU A 164 5.29 42.13 13.67
C GLU A 164 6.77 42.51 13.73
N VAL A 165 7.65 41.62 13.26
CA VAL A 165 9.10 41.85 13.21
C VAL A 165 9.46 43.01 12.27
N LEU A 166 8.72 43.20 11.17
CA LEU A 166 8.95 44.30 10.23
C LEU A 166 8.62 45.65 10.87
N GLY A 167 7.49 45.73 11.58
CA GLY A 167 7.10 46.93 12.32
C GLY A 167 8.11 47.29 13.42
N LYS A 168 8.64 46.28 14.11
CA LYS A 168 9.70 46.45 15.11
C LYS A 168 10.97 47.03 14.50
N ILE A 169 11.44 46.45 13.38
CA ILE A 169 12.61 46.95 12.63
C ILE A 169 12.39 48.39 12.17
N ALA A 170 11.20 48.69 11.63
CA ALA A 170 10.88 50.03 11.11
C ALA A 170 10.81 51.11 12.20
N SER A 171 10.44 50.73 13.43
CA SER A 171 10.39 51.65 14.58
C SER A 171 11.77 51.99 15.17
N GLY A 172 12.80 51.21 14.85
CA GLY A 172 14.14 51.38 15.36
C GLY A 172 14.91 52.52 14.69
N GLY A 173 15.76 53.19 15.46
CA GLY A 173 16.77 54.11 14.95
C GLY A 173 17.98 53.32 14.42
N ILE A 174 18.38 53.51 13.17
CA ILE A 174 19.49 52.76 12.57
C ILE A 174 20.82 53.30 13.10
N VAL A 175 21.64 52.42 13.66
CA VAL A 175 22.97 52.73 14.23
C VAL A 175 24.08 52.22 13.30
N TYR A 176 23.87 51.07 12.69
CA TYR A 176 24.75 50.46 11.70
C TYR A 176 23.89 49.72 10.69
N ASP A 177 24.22 49.79 9.40
CA ASP A 177 23.48 49.09 8.36
C ASP A 177 24.34 48.86 7.12
N THR A 178 24.22 47.67 6.55
CA THR A 178 24.75 47.33 5.22
C THR A 178 23.75 47.62 4.10
N GLY A 179 22.53 48.06 4.46
CA GLY A 179 21.44 48.48 3.58
C GLY A 179 20.13 47.71 3.84
N MET A 180 20.19 46.61 4.61
CA MET A 180 19.07 45.73 4.87
C MET A 180 18.05 46.34 5.84
N LEU A 181 18.50 46.97 6.93
CA LEU A 181 17.58 47.61 7.88
C LEU A 181 16.87 48.80 7.26
N ALA A 182 17.58 49.61 6.48
CA ALA A 182 17.01 50.70 5.71
C ALA A 182 15.96 50.19 4.72
N ALA A 183 16.28 49.13 3.97
CA ALA A 183 15.33 48.52 3.03
C ALA A 183 14.05 48.03 3.69
N ILE A 184 14.17 47.31 4.81
CA ILE A 184 12.99 46.85 5.57
C ILE A 184 12.20 48.04 6.10
N LYS A 185 12.86 49.04 6.69
CA LYS A 185 12.22 50.22 7.30
C LYS A 185 11.42 51.04 6.29
N ILE A 186 12.01 51.42 5.16
CA ILE A 186 11.32 52.22 4.14
C ILE A 186 10.20 51.41 3.46
N ALA A 187 10.43 50.12 3.17
CA ALA A 187 9.42 49.27 2.56
C ALA A 187 8.23 49.03 3.50
N GLU A 188 8.46 48.87 4.80
CA GLU A 188 7.41 48.73 5.81
C GLU A 188 6.57 50.00 5.95
N ILE A 189 7.23 51.17 6.03
CA ILE A 189 6.52 52.46 6.12
C ILE A 189 5.70 52.71 4.85
N HIS A 190 6.29 52.50 3.68
CA HIS A 190 5.58 52.65 2.40
C HIS A 190 4.40 51.68 2.30
N LYS A 191 4.59 50.41 2.68
CA LYS A 191 3.50 49.42 2.76
C LYS A 191 2.36 49.91 3.67
N GLN A 192 2.65 50.44 4.85
CA GLN A 192 1.62 50.97 5.75
C GLN A 192 0.84 52.12 5.11
N MET A 193 1.50 53.03 4.39
CA MET A 193 0.85 54.13 3.66
C MET A 193 -0.07 53.60 2.55
N VAL A 194 0.40 52.62 1.77
CA VAL A 194 -0.38 51.99 0.69
C VAL A 194 -1.60 51.26 1.26
N LEU A 195 -1.42 50.43 2.30
CA LEU A 195 -2.51 49.70 2.93
C LEU A 195 -3.53 50.66 3.55
N LYS A 196 -3.10 51.71 4.26
CA LYS A 196 -4.02 52.69 4.85
C LYS A 196 -5.01 53.29 3.83
N LYS A 197 -4.59 53.44 2.57
CA LYS A 197 -5.44 54.00 1.50
C LYS A 197 -6.16 52.93 0.68
N PHE A 198 -5.52 51.79 0.43
CA PHE A 198 -5.96 50.81 -0.58
C PHE A 198 -6.10 49.38 -0.07
N GLU A 199 -6.08 49.15 1.24
CA GLU A 199 -6.07 47.82 1.87
C GLU A 199 -6.93 46.81 1.11
N LYS A 200 -8.22 47.14 0.88
CA LYS A 200 -9.23 46.32 0.20
C LYS A 200 -8.86 45.81 -1.19
N TYR A 201 -7.90 46.43 -1.87
CA TYR A 201 -7.50 46.09 -3.23
C TYR A 201 -6.06 45.58 -3.31
N ILE A 202 -5.23 45.75 -2.29
CA ILE A 202 -3.86 45.23 -2.34
C ILE A 202 -3.90 43.71 -2.21
N VAL A 203 -3.49 42.99 -3.26
CA VAL A 203 -3.33 41.54 -3.24
C VAL A 203 -2.07 41.17 -2.46
N THR A 204 -0.95 41.79 -2.83
CA THR A 204 0.32 41.61 -2.14
C THR A 204 1.21 42.85 -2.28
N TYR A 205 2.05 43.06 -1.27
CA TYR A 205 3.18 43.97 -1.27
C TYR A 205 4.44 43.15 -1.00
N VAL A 206 5.42 43.19 -1.89
CA VAL A 206 6.57 42.29 -1.87
C VAL A 206 7.86 43.08 -2.01
N LEU A 207 8.83 42.80 -1.13
CA LEU A 207 10.22 43.23 -1.26
C LEU A 207 10.95 42.26 -2.21
N ALA A 208 11.66 42.79 -3.20
CA ALA A 208 12.31 42.01 -4.24
C ALA A 208 13.70 42.56 -4.57
N GLY A 209 14.27 42.09 -5.68
CA GLY A 209 15.51 42.62 -6.24
C GLY A 209 16.79 42.05 -5.63
N SER A 210 17.90 42.73 -5.87
CA SER A 210 19.23 42.24 -5.48
C SER A 210 19.41 42.12 -3.97
N LEU A 211 18.64 42.87 -3.19
CA LEU A 211 18.74 42.90 -1.73
C LEU A 211 18.26 41.58 -1.10
N VAL A 212 17.14 41.03 -1.56
CA VAL A 212 16.63 39.73 -1.10
C VAL A 212 17.46 38.56 -1.65
N GLN A 213 18.15 38.75 -2.78
CA GLN A 213 19.07 37.77 -3.36
C GLN A 213 20.46 37.76 -2.72
N GLY A 214 20.77 38.67 -1.78
CA GLY A 214 22.10 38.80 -1.18
C GLY A 214 23.17 39.35 -2.15
N LYS A 215 22.76 40.04 -3.23
CA LYS A 215 23.63 40.59 -4.28
C LYS A 215 23.66 42.13 -4.29
N ALA A 216 23.01 42.77 -3.33
CA ALA A 216 22.97 44.23 -3.26
C ALA A 216 24.34 44.84 -2.97
N LYS A 217 24.58 45.99 -3.58
CA LYS A 217 25.70 46.91 -3.28
C LYS A 217 25.16 48.07 -2.43
N PRO A 218 26.02 48.85 -1.75
CA PRO A 218 25.58 49.97 -0.90
C PRO A 218 24.74 51.04 -1.62
N ASP A 219 24.93 51.19 -2.93
CA ASP A 219 24.21 52.11 -3.83
C ASP A 219 23.02 51.46 -4.54
N SER A 220 22.69 50.20 -4.23
CA SER A 220 21.57 49.51 -4.87
C SER A 220 20.24 50.11 -4.46
N ASP A 221 19.33 50.16 -5.42
CA ASP A 221 17.93 50.52 -5.19
C ASP A 221 17.22 49.45 -4.34
N ILE A 222 16.16 49.88 -3.66
CA ILE A 222 15.29 48.99 -2.90
C ILE A 222 14.09 48.68 -3.79
N ASP A 223 14.03 47.47 -4.33
CA ASP A 223 12.96 47.06 -5.23
C ASP A 223 11.75 46.54 -4.45
N VAL A 224 10.59 47.15 -4.69
CA VAL A 224 9.31 46.66 -4.18
C VAL A 224 8.31 46.58 -5.33
N PHE A 225 7.41 45.61 -5.26
CA PHE A 225 6.26 45.59 -6.15
C PHE A 225 4.97 45.36 -5.39
N VAL A 226 3.90 45.89 -5.98
CA VAL A 226 2.55 45.82 -5.43
C VAL A 226 1.62 45.28 -6.50
N VAL A 227 0.85 44.26 -6.14
CA VAL A 227 -0.21 43.72 -7.01
C VAL A 227 -1.56 44.19 -6.46
N ILE A 228 -2.38 44.77 -7.32
CA ILE A 228 -3.66 45.38 -6.96
C ILE A 228 -4.78 44.66 -7.70
N ASP A 229 -5.82 44.25 -6.98
CA ASP A 229 -6.99 43.60 -7.54
C ASP A 229 -7.81 44.59 -8.38
N ASP A 230 -7.88 44.35 -9.69
CA ASP A 230 -8.64 45.11 -10.66
C ASP A 230 -9.85 44.33 -11.22
N THR A 231 -10.19 43.18 -10.62
CA THR A 231 -11.21 42.27 -11.17
C THR A 231 -12.63 42.83 -11.13
N ASP A 232 -12.92 43.74 -10.19
CA ASP A 232 -14.24 44.36 -10.00
C ASP A 232 -14.40 45.72 -10.72
N VAL A 233 -13.38 46.15 -11.47
CA VAL A 233 -13.33 47.47 -12.12
C VAL A 233 -14.29 47.54 -13.30
N LYS A 234 -15.23 48.48 -13.25
CA LYS A 234 -16.27 48.70 -14.29
C LYS A 234 -16.32 50.11 -14.87
N LYS A 235 -15.76 51.10 -14.17
CA LYS A 235 -15.97 52.54 -14.47
C LYS A 235 -14.89 53.19 -15.33
N MET A 236 -13.71 52.58 -15.45
CA MET A 236 -12.59 53.07 -16.25
C MET A 236 -11.81 51.89 -16.83
N THR A 237 -10.93 52.15 -17.80
CA THR A 237 -10.10 51.08 -18.38
C THR A 237 -9.01 50.63 -17.39
N ARG A 238 -8.55 49.39 -17.53
CA ARG A 238 -7.47 48.82 -16.73
C ARG A 238 -6.15 49.61 -16.85
N VAL A 239 -5.88 50.15 -18.04
CA VAL A 239 -4.69 50.97 -18.29
C VAL A 239 -4.76 52.28 -17.52
N GLU A 240 -5.89 53.00 -17.61
CA GLU A 240 -6.09 54.25 -16.86
C GLU A 240 -6.04 54.02 -15.34
N LEU A 241 -6.60 52.91 -14.87
CA LEU A 241 -6.52 52.53 -13.46
C LEU A 241 -5.07 52.30 -13.03
N LYS A 242 -4.33 51.51 -13.79
CA LYS A 242 -2.92 51.19 -13.51
C LYS A 242 -2.08 52.45 -13.42
N ASP A 243 -2.22 53.39 -14.35
CA ASP A 243 -1.44 54.63 -14.35
C ASP A 243 -1.80 55.56 -13.19
N LYS A 244 -3.09 55.68 -12.84
CA LYS A 244 -3.52 56.45 -11.66
C LYS A 244 -2.99 55.86 -10.36
N LEU A 245 -3.11 54.54 -10.18
CA LEU A 245 -2.61 53.85 -8.98
C LEU A 245 -1.10 53.95 -8.88
N ARG A 246 -0.40 53.77 -10.00
CA ARG A 246 1.05 53.94 -10.09
C ARG A 246 1.49 55.32 -9.64
N ALA A 247 0.86 56.39 -10.13
CA ALA A 247 1.22 57.76 -9.75
C ALA A 247 1.05 58.01 -8.24
N ILE A 248 -0.05 57.53 -7.65
CA ILE A 248 -0.32 57.71 -6.21
C ILE A 248 0.69 56.93 -5.37
N ILE A 249 0.93 55.65 -5.69
CA ILE A 249 1.80 54.77 -4.90
C ILE A 249 3.25 55.23 -5.01
N ILE A 250 3.73 55.64 -6.20
CA ILE A 250 5.08 56.20 -6.34
C ILE A 250 5.22 57.48 -5.51
N GLY A 251 4.21 58.35 -5.51
CA GLY A 251 4.19 59.55 -4.66
C GLY A 251 4.36 59.22 -3.16
N MET A 252 3.65 58.20 -2.67
CA MET A 252 3.81 57.71 -1.30
C MET A 252 5.23 57.18 -1.01
N GLY A 253 5.88 56.58 -2.01
CA GLY A 253 7.27 56.14 -1.91
C GLY A 253 8.26 57.28 -1.69
N LEU A 254 8.04 58.41 -2.36
CA LEU A 254 8.85 59.63 -2.18
C LEU A 254 8.67 60.19 -0.78
N GLU A 255 7.42 60.31 -0.31
CA GLU A 255 7.09 60.73 1.06
C GLU A 255 7.74 59.80 2.10
N ALA A 256 7.70 58.48 1.90
CA ALA A 256 8.35 57.51 2.78
C ALA A 256 9.88 57.69 2.82
N GLY A 257 10.51 58.00 1.68
CA GLY A 257 11.93 58.34 1.60
C GLY A 257 12.28 59.60 2.39
N GLU A 258 11.47 60.66 2.29
CA GLU A 258 11.67 61.89 3.06
C GLU A 258 11.50 61.69 4.57
N LEU A 259 10.47 60.92 4.97
CA LEU A 259 10.19 60.60 6.37
C LEU A 259 11.32 59.79 7.02
N THR A 260 11.86 58.82 6.27
CA THR A 260 12.91 57.93 6.76
C THR A 260 14.31 58.48 6.57
N ARG A 261 14.49 59.48 5.70
CA ARG A 261 15.80 60.05 5.30
C ARG A 261 16.77 59.00 4.73
N ILE A 262 16.25 57.89 4.21
CA ILE A 262 17.04 56.84 3.59
C ILE A 262 17.44 57.30 2.18
N LYS A 263 18.74 57.23 1.88
CA LYS A 263 19.30 57.71 0.59
C LYS A 263 19.00 56.76 -0.58
N ASN A 264 18.89 55.46 -0.32
CA ASN A 264 18.61 54.46 -1.35
C ASN A 264 17.20 54.68 -1.90
N LYS A 265 17.09 54.71 -3.24
CA LYS A 265 15.82 54.96 -3.90
C LYS A 265 14.91 53.74 -3.75
N LEU A 266 13.67 53.97 -3.34
CA LEU A 266 12.63 52.95 -3.37
C LEU A 266 12.09 52.83 -4.82
N ASN A 267 12.47 51.77 -5.51
CA ASN A 267 11.99 51.46 -6.85
C ASN A 267 10.68 50.67 -6.77
N ILE A 268 9.56 51.31 -7.10
CA ILE A 268 8.22 50.74 -6.93
C ILE A 268 7.64 50.31 -8.27
N GLN A 269 7.30 49.03 -8.39
CA GLN A 269 6.61 48.47 -9.54
C GLN A 269 5.15 48.15 -9.21
N VAL A 270 4.22 48.78 -9.90
CA VAL A 270 2.78 48.60 -9.68
C VAL A 270 2.19 47.73 -10.78
N TYR A 271 1.54 46.64 -10.36
CA TYR A 271 0.84 45.70 -11.21
C TYR A 271 -0.64 45.63 -10.83
N ILE A 272 -1.48 45.45 -11.83
CA ILE A 272 -2.87 45.02 -11.64
C ILE A 272 -2.95 43.51 -11.75
N LEU A 273 -3.87 42.88 -11.02
CA LEU A 273 -3.96 41.43 -10.84
C LEU A 273 -4.10 40.70 -12.16
N THR A 274 -4.96 41.16 -13.07
CA THR A 274 -5.15 40.47 -14.36
C THR A 274 -3.88 40.46 -15.21
N ASP A 275 -3.17 41.60 -15.27
CA ASP A 275 -1.91 41.74 -16.02
C ASP A 275 -0.79 40.89 -15.38
N PHE A 276 -0.68 40.91 -14.05
CA PHE A 276 0.28 40.07 -13.34
C PHE A 276 0.03 38.58 -13.61
N TRP A 277 -1.23 38.15 -13.59
CA TRP A 277 -1.64 36.78 -13.91
C TRP A 277 -1.31 36.39 -15.36
N ASP A 278 -1.53 37.27 -16.33
CA ASP A 278 -1.16 37.04 -17.72
C ASP A 278 0.36 36.86 -17.85
N ASN A 279 1.16 37.69 -17.18
CA ASN A 279 2.62 37.55 -17.16
C ASN A 279 3.11 36.26 -16.47
N ILE A 280 2.37 35.72 -15.48
CA ILE A 280 2.66 34.39 -14.91
C ILE A 280 2.44 33.30 -15.97
N LYS A 281 1.32 33.35 -16.70
CA LYS A 281 1.01 32.37 -17.76
C LYS A 281 2.01 32.42 -18.92
N GLU A 282 2.47 33.62 -19.27
CA GLU A 282 3.44 33.86 -20.36
C GLU A 282 4.90 33.65 -19.95
N ALA A 283 5.15 33.33 -18.68
CA ALA A 283 6.48 33.18 -18.10
C ALA A 283 7.41 34.38 -18.30
N ASN A 284 6.90 35.56 -17.96
CA ASN A 284 7.72 36.76 -17.91
C ASN A 284 8.89 36.57 -16.91
N PRO A 285 10.16 36.75 -17.33
CA PRO A 285 11.33 36.47 -16.50
C PRO A 285 11.41 37.37 -15.26
N ILE A 286 10.87 38.59 -15.33
CA ILE A 286 10.83 39.52 -14.20
C ILE A 286 9.84 39.00 -13.15
N ILE A 287 8.63 38.62 -13.58
CA ILE A 287 7.60 38.10 -12.68
C ILE A 287 8.03 36.77 -12.03
N PHE A 288 8.74 35.92 -12.77
CA PHE A 288 9.28 34.68 -12.22
C PHE A 288 10.36 34.95 -11.16
N THR A 289 11.22 35.95 -11.39
CA THR A 289 12.20 36.39 -10.40
C THR A 289 11.50 36.94 -9.15
N PHE A 290 10.44 37.72 -9.33
CA PHE A 290 9.62 38.23 -8.23
C PHE A 290 8.94 37.13 -7.42
N LEU A 291 8.33 36.14 -8.08
CA LEU A 291 7.70 35.00 -7.39
C LEU A 291 8.73 34.14 -6.67
N ARG A 292 9.87 33.84 -7.30
CA ARG A 292 10.91 32.97 -6.74
C ARG A 292 11.59 33.60 -5.53
N ASP A 293 12.08 34.84 -5.70
CA ASP A 293 12.98 35.47 -4.74
C ASP A 293 12.27 36.46 -3.81
N GLY A 294 11.07 36.94 -4.18
CA GLY A 294 10.35 37.96 -3.43
C GLY A 294 9.92 37.54 -2.03
N ILE A 295 9.99 38.49 -1.10
CA ILE A 295 9.59 38.38 0.30
C ILE A 295 8.29 39.19 0.52
N PRO A 296 7.14 38.55 0.79
CA PRO A 296 5.88 39.26 0.94
C PRO A 296 5.86 40.00 2.29
N PHE A 297 5.83 41.32 2.27
CA PHE A 297 5.59 42.13 3.49
C PHE A 297 4.10 42.27 3.79
N TYR A 298 3.26 41.90 2.83
CA TYR A 298 1.82 41.72 2.95
C TYR A 298 1.34 40.77 1.85
N ASP A 299 0.52 39.78 2.19
CA ASP A 299 -0.15 38.90 1.24
C ASP A 299 -1.56 38.58 1.75
N ARG A 300 -2.55 38.61 0.85
CA ARG A 300 -3.92 38.17 1.12
C ARG A 300 -4.15 36.67 0.91
N GLY A 301 -3.07 35.91 0.75
CA GLY A 301 -3.08 34.47 0.51
C GLY A 301 -3.10 34.10 -0.97
N ILE A 302 -2.56 34.95 -1.84
CA ILE A 302 -2.45 34.67 -3.28
C ILE A 302 -0.99 34.51 -3.70
N PHE A 303 -0.10 35.39 -3.21
CA PHE A 303 1.31 35.39 -3.61
C PHE A 303 2.02 34.10 -3.17
N MET A 304 1.83 33.67 -1.92
CA MET A 304 2.47 32.45 -1.42
C MET A 304 2.05 31.18 -2.19
N PRO A 305 0.76 30.95 -2.50
CA PRO A 305 0.37 29.87 -3.41
C PRO A 305 1.05 29.93 -4.78
N TRP A 306 1.15 31.11 -5.42
CA TRP A 306 1.87 31.22 -6.71
C TRP A 306 3.35 30.88 -6.59
N LYS A 307 4.01 31.37 -5.52
CA LYS A 307 5.42 31.05 -5.23
C LYS A 307 5.61 29.54 -5.04
N GLN A 308 4.75 28.88 -4.27
CA GLN A 308 4.80 27.42 -4.08
C GLN A 308 4.55 26.66 -5.37
N LEU A 309 3.56 27.06 -6.17
CA LEU A 309 3.29 26.43 -7.47
C LEU A 309 4.47 26.56 -8.44
N LEU A 310 5.17 27.69 -8.42
CA LEU A 310 6.41 27.88 -9.18
C LEU A 310 7.51 26.92 -8.69
N GLN A 311 7.74 26.84 -7.37
CA GLN A 311 8.72 25.91 -6.77
C GLN A 311 8.41 24.43 -7.05
N MET A 312 7.12 24.08 -7.18
CA MET A 312 6.68 22.73 -7.57
C MET A 312 6.78 22.45 -9.08
N GLY A 313 7.26 23.41 -9.89
CA GLY A 313 7.35 23.29 -11.35
C GLY A 313 5.98 23.25 -12.05
N LYS A 314 4.91 23.72 -11.39
CA LYS A 314 3.55 23.73 -11.94
C LYS A 314 3.29 24.95 -12.83
N VAL A 315 4.08 26.01 -12.69
CA VAL A 315 4.08 27.19 -13.56
C VAL A 315 5.16 27.01 -14.63
N LYS A 316 4.80 27.02 -15.91
CA LYS A 316 5.72 26.76 -17.04
C LYS A 316 6.08 28.04 -17.80
N PRO A 317 7.25 28.09 -18.46
CA PRO A 317 8.45 27.27 -18.25
C PRO A 317 9.31 27.76 -17.07
N SER A 318 9.44 26.95 -16.01
CA SER A 318 10.45 27.16 -14.96
C SER A 318 11.59 26.14 -15.09
N PRO A 319 12.82 26.44 -14.60
CA PRO A 319 13.90 25.45 -14.53
C PRO A 319 13.48 24.15 -13.82
N GLU A 320 12.69 24.27 -12.75
CA GLU A 320 12.15 23.14 -11.99
C GLU A 320 11.18 22.31 -12.84
N ALA A 321 10.41 22.94 -13.74
CA ALA A 321 9.58 22.22 -14.70
C ALA A 321 10.43 21.42 -15.70
N ILE A 322 11.58 21.95 -16.14
CA ILE A 322 12.52 21.23 -17.03
C ILE A 322 13.10 20.01 -16.31
N ASP A 323 13.57 20.17 -15.08
CA ASP A 323 14.11 19.07 -14.26
C ASP A 323 13.06 18.00 -13.97
N LEU A 324 11.81 18.42 -13.70
CA LEU A 324 10.68 17.52 -13.56
C LEU A 324 10.43 16.70 -14.84
N PHE A 325 10.48 17.34 -16.02
CA PHE A 325 10.35 16.62 -17.29
C PHE A 325 11.53 15.67 -17.54
N MET A 326 12.77 16.08 -17.24
CA MET A 326 13.95 15.21 -17.39
C MET A 326 13.89 14.00 -16.47
N SER A 327 13.62 14.21 -15.18
CA SER A 327 13.49 13.12 -14.20
C SER A 327 12.35 12.15 -14.54
N SER A 328 11.27 12.64 -15.17
CA SER A 328 10.20 11.77 -15.66
C SER A 328 10.68 10.78 -16.73
N GLY A 329 11.61 11.19 -17.60
CA GLY A 329 12.24 10.31 -18.59
C GLY A 329 13.05 9.19 -17.94
N GLU A 330 13.87 9.52 -16.93
CA GLU A 330 14.66 8.53 -16.18
C GLU A 330 13.78 7.52 -15.44
N GLN A 331 12.67 7.99 -14.85
CA GLN A 331 11.67 7.13 -14.20
C GLN A 331 11.01 6.16 -15.19
N LEU A 332 10.70 6.63 -16.41
CA LEU A 332 10.14 5.78 -17.46
C LEU A 332 11.12 4.68 -17.88
N VAL A 333 12.41 4.98 -18.02
CA VAL A 333 13.44 3.97 -18.33
C VAL A 333 13.56 2.94 -17.20
N SER A 334 13.57 3.40 -15.95
CA SER A 334 13.59 2.52 -14.77
C SER A 334 12.37 1.58 -14.74
N ARG A 335 11.20 2.10 -15.13
CA ARG A 335 9.98 1.29 -15.26
C ARG A 335 10.10 0.21 -16.34
N VAL A 336 10.73 0.50 -17.47
CA VAL A 336 10.97 -0.50 -18.53
C VAL A 336 11.89 -1.61 -18.01
N LYS A 337 12.99 -1.26 -17.33
CA LYS A 337 13.91 -2.24 -16.72
C LYS A 337 13.19 -3.15 -15.72
N TYR A 338 12.34 -2.58 -14.86
CA TYR A 338 11.53 -3.36 -13.94
C TYR A 338 10.60 -4.36 -14.66
N LYS A 339 9.93 -3.94 -15.74
CA LYS A 339 9.08 -4.84 -16.54
C LYS A 339 9.87 -6.00 -17.14
N LEU A 340 11.08 -5.75 -17.67
CA LEU A 340 11.93 -6.82 -18.22
C LEU A 340 12.31 -7.85 -17.14
N SER A 341 12.69 -7.38 -15.94
CA SER A 341 12.97 -8.27 -14.81
C SER A 341 11.74 -9.06 -14.39
N SER A 342 10.55 -8.45 -14.36
CA SER A 342 9.29 -9.12 -14.01
C SER A 342 8.92 -10.24 -14.99
N ILE A 343 9.12 -10.05 -16.30
CA ILE A 343 8.88 -11.09 -17.32
C ILE A 343 9.75 -12.34 -17.05
N GLY A 344 11.05 -12.13 -16.79
CA GLY A 344 11.96 -13.24 -16.49
C GLY A 344 11.70 -13.88 -15.13
N MET A 345 11.35 -13.09 -14.12
CA MET A 345 11.19 -13.55 -12.73
C MET A 345 9.87 -14.30 -12.49
N GLU A 346 8.77 -13.86 -13.10
CA GLU A 346 7.43 -14.41 -12.84
C GLU A 346 6.83 -15.07 -14.07
N ASP A 347 6.66 -14.33 -15.17
CA ASP A 347 5.86 -14.79 -16.31
C ASP A 347 6.44 -16.06 -16.95
N THR A 348 7.72 -16.02 -17.35
CA THR A 348 8.36 -17.20 -17.98
C THR A 348 8.56 -18.34 -16.99
N PHE A 349 8.76 -18.02 -15.70
CA PHE A 349 8.95 -19.01 -14.65
C PHE A 349 7.69 -19.85 -14.44
N TYR A 350 6.54 -19.20 -14.23
CA TYR A 350 5.28 -19.92 -14.05
C TYR A 350 4.80 -20.57 -15.35
N ALA A 351 5.08 -19.96 -16.51
CA ALA A 351 4.75 -20.56 -17.81
C ALA A 351 5.45 -21.90 -18.06
N ILE A 352 6.62 -22.14 -17.46
CA ILE A 352 7.38 -23.40 -17.61
C ILE A 352 7.12 -24.33 -16.41
N LEU A 353 7.17 -23.80 -15.19
CA LEU A 353 7.05 -24.60 -13.97
C LEU A 353 5.67 -25.24 -13.85
N THR A 354 4.60 -24.46 -13.98
CA THR A 354 3.23 -24.96 -13.72
C THR A 354 2.82 -26.09 -14.67
N PRO A 355 3.08 -26.02 -15.99
CA PRO A 355 2.84 -27.15 -16.87
C PRO A 355 3.69 -28.39 -16.55
N SER A 356 4.91 -28.19 -16.03
CA SER A 356 5.77 -29.31 -15.59
C SER A 356 5.16 -30.03 -14.39
N GLN A 357 4.72 -29.28 -13.38
CA GLN A 357 4.01 -29.84 -12.23
C GLN A 357 2.70 -30.51 -12.65
N ALA A 358 1.96 -29.93 -13.59
CA ALA A 358 0.73 -30.51 -14.10
C ALA A 358 0.98 -31.83 -14.89
N ALA A 359 2.09 -31.95 -15.63
CA ALA A 359 2.48 -33.22 -16.26
C ALA A 359 2.74 -34.32 -15.22
N LEU A 360 3.42 -33.97 -14.13
CA LEU A 360 3.65 -34.89 -13.00
C LEU A 360 2.33 -35.29 -12.33
N MET A 361 1.42 -34.34 -12.11
CA MET A 361 0.09 -34.59 -11.55
C MET A 361 -0.74 -35.54 -12.43
N LEU A 362 -0.72 -35.33 -13.75
CA LEU A 362 -1.40 -36.21 -14.70
C LEU A 362 -0.87 -37.65 -14.64
N TYR A 363 0.43 -37.81 -14.39
CA TYR A 363 1.05 -39.11 -14.19
C TYR A 363 0.75 -39.73 -12.80
N GLY A 364 0.20 -38.95 -11.86
CA GLY A 364 -0.20 -39.38 -10.51
C GLY A 364 0.75 -38.96 -9.39
N VAL A 365 1.70 -38.06 -9.66
CA VAL A 365 2.65 -37.53 -8.66
C VAL A 365 2.12 -36.21 -8.11
N SER A 366 2.13 -36.05 -6.79
CA SER A 366 1.75 -34.77 -6.16
C SER A 366 2.66 -33.63 -6.66
N PRO A 367 2.15 -32.40 -6.82
CA PRO A 367 2.93 -31.31 -7.39
C PRO A 367 4.15 -30.99 -6.50
N PRO A 368 5.39 -31.15 -7.02
CA PRO A 368 6.60 -30.94 -6.22
C PRO A 368 6.96 -29.47 -6.11
N THR A 369 7.94 -29.15 -5.26
CA THR A 369 8.46 -27.77 -5.17
C THR A 369 9.21 -27.38 -6.45
N PRO A 370 9.38 -26.07 -6.73
CA PRO A 370 10.15 -25.63 -7.90
C PRO A 370 11.56 -26.21 -7.98
N LYS A 371 12.19 -26.46 -6.83
CA LYS A 371 13.55 -27.00 -6.76
C LYS A 371 13.62 -28.48 -7.14
N GLU A 372 12.59 -29.25 -6.77
CA GLU A 372 12.51 -30.69 -6.99
C GLU A 372 11.90 -31.05 -8.35
N THR A 373 11.11 -30.14 -8.95
CA THR A 373 10.41 -30.38 -10.21
C THR A 373 11.33 -30.87 -11.34
N PRO A 374 12.52 -30.26 -11.58
CA PRO A 374 13.41 -30.72 -12.65
C PRO A 374 13.89 -32.16 -12.46
N ASP A 375 14.23 -32.54 -11.22
CA ASP A 375 14.75 -33.86 -10.91
C ASP A 375 13.69 -34.94 -11.11
N LEU A 376 12.45 -34.70 -10.63
CA LEU A 376 11.34 -35.63 -10.83
C LEU A 376 10.94 -35.76 -12.31
N MET A 377 10.89 -34.63 -13.04
CA MET A 377 10.65 -34.64 -14.49
C MET A 377 11.71 -35.47 -15.23
N ARG A 378 12.98 -35.36 -14.82
CA ARG A 378 14.10 -36.12 -15.38
C ARG A 378 13.98 -37.61 -15.05
N GLU A 379 13.75 -37.97 -13.79
CA GLU A 379 13.66 -39.36 -13.36
C GLU A 379 12.49 -40.09 -14.04
N ILE A 380 11.32 -39.47 -14.09
CA ILE A 380 10.12 -40.09 -14.62
C ILE A 380 10.10 -40.02 -16.15
N PHE A 381 10.13 -38.82 -16.73
CA PHE A 381 9.85 -38.66 -18.16
C PHE A 381 11.07 -38.81 -19.06
N VAL A 382 12.29 -38.59 -18.56
CA VAL A 382 13.51 -38.78 -19.35
C VAL A 382 14.09 -40.19 -19.16
N LYS A 383 14.26 -40.64 -17.91
CA LYS A 383 14.94 -41.92 -17.62
C LYS A 383 14.00 -43.12 -17.66
N LYS A 384 12.89 -43.09 -16.92
CA LYS A 384 11.96 -44.23 -16.79
C LYS A 384 11.11 -44.42 -18.06
N GLU A 385 10.31 -43.41 -18.40
CA GLU A 385 9.34 -43.47 -19.51
C GLU A 385 9.96 -43.11 -20.87
N LYS A 386 11.07 -42.36 -20.88
CA LYS A 386 11.77 -41.88 -22.10
C LYS A 386 10.86 -41.10 -23.06
N LEU A 387 9.91 -40.34 -22.50
CA LEU A 387 8.94 -39.51 -23.21
C LEU A 387 9.37 -38.05 -23.36
N LEU A 388 10.46 -37.62 -22.71
CA LEU A 388 10.95 -36.25 -22.75
C LEU A 388 12.48 -36.23 -22.93
N GLU A 389 12.97 -35.22 -23.66
CA GLU A 389 14.38 -35.01 -23.94
C GLU A 389 15.05 -34.13 -22.87
N GLU A 390 16.32 -34.39 -22.55
CA GLU A 390 17.07 -33.65 -21.50
C GLU A 390 17.15 -32.14 -21.75
N GLU A 391 17.10 -31.70 -23.02
CA GLU A 391 17.11 -30.27 -23.37
C GLU A 391 15.98 -29.49 -22.71
N TYR A 392 14.80 -30.09 -22.53
CA TYR A 392 13.65 -29.43 -21.92
C TYR A 392 13.81 -29.30 -20.41
N ILE A 393 14.49 -30.26 -19.78
CA ILE A 393 14.84 -30.16 -18.35
C ILE A 393 15.80 -28.99 -18.13
N LYS A 394 16.79 -28.81 -19.00
CA LYS A 394 17.72 -27.68 -18.93
C LYS A 394 17.03 -26.32 -19.07
N ILE A 395 16.01 -26.21 -19.92
CA ILE A 395 15.19 -25.00 -20.05
C ILE A 395 14.51 -24.67 -18.71
N LEU A 396 13.89 -25.67 -18.07
CA LEU A 396 13.25 -25.51 -16.76
C LEU A 396 14.27 -25.10 -15.68
N GLU A 397 15.42 -25.76 -15.61
CA GLU A 397 16.49 -25.43 -14.66
C GLU A 397 17.03 -24.02 -14.85
N ASN A 398 17.28 -23.61 -16.09
CA ASN A 398 17.76 -22.28 -16.41
C ASN A 398 16.76 -21.21 -15.95
N ASN A 399 15.47 -21.41 -16.18
CA ASN A 399 14.45 -20.46 -15.77
C ASN A 399 14.35 -20.33 -14.23
N ILE A 400 14.41 -21.46 -13.51
CA ILE A 400 14.47 -21.46 -12.03
C ILE A 400 15.72 -20.72 -11.52
N LYS A 401 16.86 -20.91 -12.18
CA LYS A 401 18.12 -20.23 -11.83
C LYS A 401 18.01 -18.72 -12.03
N VAL A 402 17.53 -18.27 -13.18
CA VAL A 402 17.34 -16.85 -13.49
C VAL A 402 16.43 -16.18 -12.47
N ARG A 403 15.30 -16.80 -12.11
CA ARG A 403 14.40 -16.28 -11.07
C ARG A 403 15.13 -16.08 -9.74
N LYS A 404 15.90 -17.07 -9.27
CA LYS A 404 16.65 -16.96 -8.01
C LYS A 404 17.72 -15.87 -8.04
N GLU A 405 18.40 -15.70 -9.18
CA GLU A 405 19.41 -14.65 -9.34
C GLU A 405 18.79 -13.24 -9.27
N LEU A 406 17.58 -13.07 -9.82
CA LEU A 406 16.82 -11.82 -9.72
C LEU A 406 16.27 -11.59 -8.31
N GLU A 407 15.71 -12.63 -7.69
CA GLU A 407 15.12 -12.58 -6.34
C GLU A 407 16.16 -12.19 -5.28
N HIS A 408 17.36 -12.77 -5.36
CA HIS A 408 18.47 -12.47 -4.45
C HIS A 408 19.27 -11.21 -4.84
N GLN A 409 18.85 -10.48 -5.87
CA GLN A 409 19.53 -9.29 -6.41
C GLN A 409 21.00 -9.52 -6.81
N THR A 410 21.43 -10.77 -6.98
CA THR A 410 22.77 -11.09 -7.50
C THR A 410 22.86 -10.71 -8.98
N LYS A 411 21.72 -10.73 -9.68
CA LYS A 411 21.53 -10.11 -11.00
C LYS A 411 20.62 -8.90 -10.88
N LYS A 412 21.17 -7.71 -11.13
CA LYS A 412 20.45 -6.43 -10.96
C LYS A 412 19.42 -6.15 -12.05
N GLU A 413 19.72 -6.51 -13.30
CA GLU A 413 18.89 -6.19 -14.46
C GLU A 413 18.90 -7.34 -15.47
N LEU A 414 17.79 -7.50 -16.19
CA LEU A 414 17.68 -8.44 -17.30
C LEU A 414 17.63 -7.65 -18.61
N THR A 415 18.47 -8.03 -19.57
CA THR A 415 18.51 -7.37 -20.87
C THR A 415 17.35 -7.83 -21.75
N GLY A 416 16.94 -7.00 -22.72
CA GLY A 416 15.89 -7.38 -23.67
C GLY A 416 16.23 -8.64 -24.48
N LYS A 417 17.53 -8.87 -24.76
CA LYS A 417 18.00 -10.08 -25.44
C LYS A 417 17.78 -11.34 -24.59
N GLU A 418 18.11 -11.27 -23.31
CA GLU A 418 17.89 -12.40 -22.39
C GLU A 418 16.40 -12.68 -22.19
N VAL A 419 15.54 -11.64 -22.16
CA VAL A 419 14.08 -11.83 -22.14
C VAL A 419 13.60 -12.57 -23.40
N ASP A 420 14.09 -12.18 -24.58
CA ASP A 420 13.74 -12.82 -25.85
C ASP A 420 14.16 -14.30 -25.88
N GLU A 421 15.35 -14.62 -25.38
CA GLU A 421 15.83 -15.99 -25.21
C GLU A 421 14.91 -16.81 -24.27
N LEU A 422 14.55 -16.25 -23.10
CA LEU A 422 13.65 -16.92 -22.15
C LEU A 422 12.25 -17.16 -22.72
N LEU A 423 11.71 -16.21 -23.48
CA LEU A 423 10.42 -16.35 -24.16
C LEU A 423 10.48 -17.42 -25.24
N GLY A 424 11.53 -17.45 -26.05
CA GLY A 424 11.75 -18.48 -27.07
C GLY A 424 11.83 -19.88 -26.46
N ASP A 425 12.57 -20.01 -25.36
CA ASP A 425 12.67 -21.26 -24.61
C ASP A 425 11.32 -21.69 -24.00
N ALA A 426 10.57 -20.77 -23.42
CA ALA A 426 9.23 -21.05 -22.86
C ALA A 426 8.27 -21.55 -23.95
N ASP A 427 8.25 -20.92 -25.12
CA ASP A 427 7.41 -21.30 -26.25
C ASP A 427 7.77 -22.70 -26.80
N LYS A 428 9.07 -22.96 -26.95
CA LYS A 428 9.59 -24.27 -27.37
C LYS A 428 9.21 -25.34 -26.35
N PHE A 429 9.39 -25.06 -25.06
CA PHE A 429 9.06 -25.95 -23.96
C PHE A 429 7.56 -26.28 -23.90
N LEU A 430 6.70 -25.26 -23.94
CA LEU A 430 5.25 -25.43 -23.90
C LEU A 430 4.72 -26.30 -25.05
N LYS A 431 5.24 -26.09 -26.27
CA LYS A 431 4.88 -26.93 -27.43
C LYS A 431 5.22 -28.39 -27.19
N ARG A 432 6.36 -28.68 -26.55
CA ARG A 432 6.78 -30.05 -26.24
C ARG A 432 5.99 -30.67 -25.10
N ILE A 433 5.76 -29.92 -24.01
CA ILE A 433 4.97 -30.40 -22.87
C ILE A 433 3.54 -30.74 -23.31
N LYS A 434 2.92 -29.95 -24.19
CA LYS A 434 1.60 -30.32 -24.76
C LYS A 434 1.59 -31.66 -25.48
N ARG A 435 2.71 -32.06 -26.11
CA ARG A 435 2.85 -33.41 -26.70
C ARG A 435 3.03 -34.46 -25.62
N LEU A 436 3.83 -34.17 -24.58
CA LEU A 436 4.01 -35.06 -23.43
C LEU A 436 2.68 -35.37 -22.74
N PHE A 437 1.80 -34.37 -22.54
CA PHE A 437 0.47 -34.59 -21.97
C PHE A 437 -0.33 -35.63 -22.75
N LYS A 438 -0.37 -35.52 -24.08
CA LYS A 438 -1.05 -36.52 -24.94
C LYS A 438 -0.44 -37.91 -24.83
N GLN A 439 0.87 -37.99 -24.62
CA GLN A 439 1.57 -39.27 -24.43
C GLN A 439 1.21 -39.89 -23.08
N ILE A 440 1.16 -39.09 -22.00
CA ILE A 440 0.76 -39.53 -20.66
C ILE A 440 -0.71 -39.96 -20.64
N ASP A 441 -1.61 -39.17 -21.23
CA ASP A 441 -3.04 -39.52 -21.34
C ASP A 441 -3.23 -40.89 -21.99
N LYS A 442 -2.48 -41.17 -23.07
CA LYS A 442 -2.53 -42.45 -23.76
C LYS A 442 -2.11 -43.61 -22.84
N ILE A 443 -1.02 -43.45 -22.09
CA ILE A 443 -0.55 -44.47 -21.13
C ILE A 443 -1.60 -44.70 -20.03
N LYS A 444 -2.23 -43.63 -19.52
CA LYS A 444 -3.27 -43.73 -18.49
C LYS A 444 -4.56 -44.36 -19.00
N GLU A 445 -4.98 -44.03 -20.23
CA GLU A 445 -6.11 -44.67 -20.92
C GLU A 445 -5.85 -46.18 -21.08
N GLU A 446 -4.63 -46.57 -21.44
CA GLU A 446 -4.19 -47.97 -21.56
C GLU A 446 -4.15 -48.70 -20.20
N GLU A 447 -3.58 -48.10 -19.15
CA GLU A 447 -3.57 -48.65 -17.79
C GLU A 447 -4.99 -48.91 -17.26
N SER A 448 -5.91 -47.95 -17.47
CA SER A 448 -7.30 -48.06 -17.03
C SER A 448 -8.06 -49.21 -17.71
N LEU A 449 -7.72 -49.52 -18.96
CA LEU A 449 -8.31 -50.65 -19.68
C LEU A 449 -7.91 -51.99 -19.06
N VAL A 450 -6.65 -52.14 -18.67
CA VAL A 450 -6.15 -53.35 -17.97
C VAL A 450 -6.91 -53.55 -16.66
N THR A 451 -7.04 -52.50 -15.84
CA THR A 451 -7.83 -52.57 -14.59
C THR A 451 -9.31 -52.89 -14.86
N THR A 452 -9.88 -52.34 -15.94
CA THR A 452 -11.27 -52.63 -16.32
C THR A 452 -11.47 -54.10 -16.68
N TYR A 453 -10.52 -54.69 -17.41
CA TYR A 453 -10.52 -56.11 -17.72
C TYR A 453 -10.44 -56.96 -16.45
N GLU A 454 -9.47 -56.71 -15.56
CA GLU A 454 -9.29 -57.45 -14.31
C GLU A 454 -10.53 -57.41 -13.42
N ASN A 455 -11.15 -56.23 -13.26
CA ASN A 455 -12.40 -56.06 -12.51
C ASN A 455 -13.55 -56.85 -13.13
N THR A 456 -13.64 -56.86 -14.47
CA THR A 456 -14.69 -57.61 -15.19
C THR A 456 -14.53 -59.11 -14.94
N ILE A 457 -13.31 -59.64 -15.08
CA ILE A 457 -13.04 -61.06 -14.83
C ILE A 457 -13.31 -61.43 -13.37
N THR A 458 -12.98 -60.55 -12.43
CA THR A 458 -13.27 -60.76 -11.00
C THR A 458 -14.76 -60.87 -10.74
N LEU A 459 -15.59 -59.94 -11.27
CA LEU A 459 -17.05 -60.01 -11.13
C LEU A 459 -17.65 -61.27 -11.77
N VAL A 460 -17.11 -61.69 -12.91
CA VAL A 460 -17.52 -62.94 -13.57
C VAL A 460 -17.22 -64.16 -12.68
N ARG A 461 -16.02 -64.21 -12.07
CA ARG A 461 -15.65 -65.26 -11.11
C ARG A 461 -16.56 -65.26 -9.89
N ASP A 462 -16.91 -64.09 -9.36
CA ASP A 462 -17.79 -63.98 -8.20
C ASP A 462 -19.20 -64.52 -8.48
N ILE A 463 -19.75 -64.24 -9.66
CA ILE A 463 -21.04 -64.81 -10.09
C ILE A 463 -20.96 -66.34 -10.18
N LEU A 464 -19.92 -66.86 -10.84
CA LEU A 464 -19.73 -68.31 -10.96
C LEU A 464 -19.60 -68.98 -9.60
N ARG A 465 -18.89 -68.36 -8.65
CA ARG A 465 -18.77 -68.84 -7.28
C ARG A 465 -20.10 -68.89 -6.54
N ILE A 466 -20.94 -67.86 -6.70
CA ILE A 466 -22.30 -67.83 -6.12
C ILE A 466 -23.18 -68.94 -6.70
N GLU A 467 -22.95 -69.31 -7.95
CA GLU A 467 -23.66 -70.40 -8.63
C GLU A 467 -23.03 -71.78 -8.36
N GLY A 468 -22.08 -71.87 -7.42
CA GLY A 468 -21.51 -73.13 -6.92
C GLY A 468 -20.25 -73.61 -7.64
N VAL A 469 -19.64 -72.77 -8.49
CA VAL A 469 -18.41 -73.13 -9.23
C VAL A 469 -17.19 -72.52 -8.53
N GLU A 470 -16.46 -73.34 -7.76
CA GLU A 470 -15.43 -72.82 -6.83
C GLU A 470 -14.00 -72.73 -7.41
N LYS A 471 -13.67 -73.51 -8.45
CA LYS A 471 -12.31 -73.53 -9.03
C LYS A 471 -12.36 -73.54 -10.54
N ILE A 472 -11.90 -72.46 -11.16
CA ILE A 472 -11.89 -72.28 -12.61
C ILE A 472 -10.53 -71.73 -13.02
N LYS A 473 -9.92 -72.31 -14.05
CA LYS A 473 -8.69 -71.78 -14.65
C LYS A 473 -8.99 -70.50 -15.41
N GLU A 474 -8.03 -69.60 -15.48
CA GLU A 474 -8.20 -68.25 -16.06
C GLU A 474 -8.70 -68.26 -17.51
N ASP A 475 -8.23 -69.21 -18.32
CA ASP A 475 -8.61 -69.41 -19.73
C ASP A 475 -10.00 -70.05 -19.92
N GLU A 476 -10.56 -70.65 -18.87
CA GLU A 476 -11.86 -71.31 -18.90
C GLU A 476 -13.00 -70.41 -18.38
N VAL A 477 -12.68 -69.34 -17.64
CA VAL A 477 -13.66 -68.45 -16.96
C VAL A 477 -14.79 -68.03 -17.88
N LEU A 478 -14.48 -67.56 -19.09
CA LEU A 478 -15.47 -67.09 -20.06
C LEU A 478 -16.37 -68.21 -20.59
N ARG A 479 -15.79 -69.36 -20.90
CA ARG A 479 -16.55 -70.52 -21.42
C ARG A 479 -17.50 -71.06 -20.36
N THR A 480 -17.03 -71.15 -19.12
CA THR A 480 -17.85 -71.58 -18.00
C THR A 480 -18.96 -70.56 -17.70
N PHE A 481 -18.68 -69.25 -17.79
CA PHE A 481 -19.72 -68.23 -17.65
C PHE A 481 -20.79 -68.32 -18.74
N GLU A 482 -20.41 -68.56 -20.00
CA GLU A 482 -21.34 -68.79 -21.10
C GLU A 482 -22.25 -69.99 -20.81
N HIS A 483 -21.69 -71.14 -20.44
CA HIS A 483 -22.46 -72.36 -20.18
C HIS A 483 -23.35 -72.26 -18.91
N GLU A 484 -22.79 -71.85 -17.78
CA GLU A 484 -23.47 -71.94 -16.47
C GLU A 484 -24.43 -70.79 -16.19
N ILE A 485 -24.22 -69.63 -16.82
CA ILE A 485 -24.93 -68.39 -16.51
C ILE A 485 -25.76 -67.89 -17.69
N ILE A 486 -25.22 -67.95 -18.90
CA ILE A 486 -25.89 -67.41 -20.09
C ILE A 486 -26.83 -68.46 -20.69
N ASP A 487 -26.34 -69.66 -20.99
CA ASP A 487 -27.13 -70.73 -21.63
C ASP A 487 -28.25 -71.26 -20.71
N THR A 488 -28.05 -71.16 -19.39
CA THR A 488 -29.10 -71.44 -18.39
C THR A 488 -30.14 -70.32 -18.25
N GLY A 489 -29.98 -69.21 -18.98
CA GLY A 489 -30.91 -68.08 -18.99
C GLY A 489 -30.86 -67.16 -17.77
N LYS A 490 -29.87 -67.32 -16.87
CA LYS A 490 -29.74 -66.49 -15.66
C LYS A 490 -29.31 -65.06 -15.97
N VAL A 491 -28.50 -64.87 -17.01
CA VAL A 491 -28.07 -63.56 -17.52
C VAL A 491 -28.33 -63.47 -19.03
N PRO A 492 -28.88 -62.34 -19.54
CA PRO A 492 -29.08 -62.16 -20.98
C PRO A 492 -27.78 -62.20 -21.80
N HIS A 493 -27.82 -62.85 -22.97
CA HIS A 493 -26.67 -62.95 -23.91
C HIS A 493 -25.99 -61.61 -24.26
N LYS A 494 -26.69 -60.47 -24.17
CA LYS A 494 -26.09 -59.15 -24.44
C LYS A 494 -24.88 -58.87 -23.54
N PHE A 495 -24.88 -59.35 -22.30
CA PHE A 495 -23.78 -59.11 -21.35
C PHE A 495 -22.56 -59.97 -21.66
N LEU A 496 -22.75 -61.16 -22.23
CA LEU A 496 -21.64 -61.96 -22.75
C LEU A 496 -20.94 -61.26 -23.91
N ARG A 497 -21.69 -60.61 -24.81
CA ARG A 497 -21.10 -59.80 -25.90
C ARG A 497 -20.26 -58.66 -25.33
N MET A 498 -20.78 -57.96 -24.32
CA MET A 498 -20.07 -56.90 -23.61
C MET A 498 -18.76 -57.40 -22.98
N ILE A 499 -18.77 -58.56 -22.29
CA ILE A 499 -17.55 -59.15 -21.72
C ILE A 499 -16.56 -59.52 -22.84
N LYS A 500 -17.02 -60.16 -23.92
CA LYS A 500 -16.18 -60.52 -25.08
C LYS A 500 -15.55 -59.29 -25.73
N GLU A 501 -16.24 -58.15 -25.77
CA GLU A 501 -15.67 -56.88 -26.26
C GLU A 501 -14.56 -56.34 -25.36
N ILE A 502 -14.71 -56.41 -24.03
CA ILE A 502 -13.66 -56.02 -23.07
C ILE A 502 -12.43 -56.93 -23.19
N VAL A 503 -12.64 -58.25 -23.31
CA VAL A 503 -11.56 -59.24 -23.48
C VAL A 503 -10.83 -59.00 -24.79
N LYS A 504 -11.57 -58.82 -25.89
CA LYS A 504 -10.99 -58.49 -27.20
C LYS A 504 -10.17 -57.21 -27.13
N ALA A 505 -10.64 -56.17 -26.45
CA ALA A 505 -9.89 -54.93 -26.31
C ALA A 505 -8.60 -55.13 -25.50
N LYS A 506 -8.59 -56.02 -24.49
CA LYS A 506 -7.36 -56.40 -23.79
C LYS A 506 -6.39 -57.17 -24.70
N ASP A 507 -6.90 -58.08 -25.54
CA ASP A 507 -6.08 -58.78 -26.53
C ASP A 507 -5.52 -57.81 -27.59
N ASP A 508 -6.34 -56.88 -28.08
CA ASP A 508 -5.91 -55.85 -29.02
C ASP A 508 -4.89 -54.89 -28.38
N TYR A 509 -4.99 -54.62 -27.07
CA TYR A 509 -3.97 -53.90 -26.30
C TYR A 509 -2.64 -54.67 -26.28
N ASP A 510 -2.66 -55.95 -25.90
CA ASP A 510 -1.45 -56.80 -25.82
C ASP A 510 -0.77 -56.98 -27.19
N ASN A 511 -1.57 -56.95 -28.27
CA ASN A 511 -1.10 -57.01 -29.65
C ASN A 511 -0.81 -55.64 -30.29
N SER A 512 -0.86 -54.53 -29.52
CA SER A 512 -0.64 -53.16 -30.02
C SER A 512 -1.58 -52.71 -31.16
N LYS A 513 -2.80 -53.25 -31.22
CA LYS A 513 -3.84 -52.94 -32.23
C LYS A 513 -5.00 -52.08 -31.69
N LEU A 514 -5.00 -51.78 -30.40
CA LEU A 514 -6.08 -51.04 -29.73
C LEU A 514 -6.23 -49.61 -30.29
N THR A 515 -7.48 -49.21 -30.59
CA THR A 515 -7.79 -47.84 -31.01
C THR A 515 -8.44 -47.02 -29.89
N ARG A 516 -8.39 -45.69 -30.01
CA ARG A 516 -9.05 -44.79 -29.04
C ARG A 516 -10.57 -44.97 -29.00
N THR A 517 -11.17 -45.34 -30.13
CA THR A 517 -12.60 -45.66 -30.22
C THR A 517 -12.92 -46.92 -29.41
N ASP A 518 -12.03 -47.93 -29.44
CA ASP A 518 -12.21 -49.17 -28.67
C ASP A 518 -12.14 -48.88 -27.17
N VAL A 519 -11.18 -48.06 -26.72
CA VAL A 519 -11.07 -47.66 -25.30
C VAL A 519 -12.35 -46.98 -24.83
N ASN A 520 -12.85 -45.98 -25.56
CA ASN A 520 -14.08 -45.26 -25.18
C ASN A 520 -15.31 -46.18 -25.13
N ASN A 521 -15.41 -47.10 -26.09
CA ASN A 521 -16.49 -48.09 -26.10
C ASN A 521 -16.41 -49.00 -24.88
N VAL A 522 -15.21 -49.54 -24.57
CA VAL A 522 -14.96 -50.38 -23.41
C VAL A 522 -15.30 -49.66 -22.10
N THR A 523 -14.92 -48.39 -21.95
CA THR A 523 -15.24 -47.60 -20.75
C THR A 523 -16.75 -47.41 -20.56
N LYS A 524 -17.50 -47.23 -21.66
CA LYS A 524 -18.96 -47.09 -21.58
C LYS A 524 -19.63 -48.43 -21.25
N ILE A 525 -19.20 -49.48 -21.95
CA ILE A 525 -19.73 -50.84 -21.80
C ILE A 525 -19.43 -51.39 -20.40
N SER A 526 -18.23 -51.16 -19.88
CA SER A 526 -17.82 -51.67 -18.57
C SER A 526 -18.68 -51.12 -17.44
N LYS A 527 -19.09 -49.85 -17.49
CA LYS A 527 -20.00 -49.26 -16.49
C LYS A 527 -21.36 -49.95 -16.45
N ASP A 528 -21.98 -50.13 -17.62
CA ASP A 528 -23.29 -50.78 -17.74
C ASP A 528 -23.20 -52.27 -17.34
N LEU A 529 -22.13 -52.94 -17.77
CA LEU A 529 -21.86 -54.34 -17.45
C LEU A 529 -21.62 -54.53 -15.95
N HIS A 530 -20.67 -53.79 -15.35
CA HIS A 530 -20.33 -53.91 -13.92
C HIS A 530 -21.55 -53.64 -13.05
N LYS A 531 -22.32 -52.59 -13.36
CA LYS A 531 -23.57 -52.30 -12.66
C LYS A 531 -24.51 -53.51 -12.68
N PHE A 532 -24.73 -54.09 -13.85
CA PHE A 532 -25.61 -55.26 -13.97
C PHE A 532 -25.06 -56.49 -13.23
N LEU A 533 -23.77 -56.80 -13.39
CA LEU A 533 -23.14 -57.96 -12.73
C LEU A 533 -23.21 -57.84 -11.21
N ILE A 534 -22.94 -56.64 -10.67
CA ILE A 534 -23.07 -56.35 -9.24
C ILE A 534 -24.53 -56.49 -8.79
N GLU A 535 -25.49 -55.90 -9.51
CA GLU A 535 -26.92 -56.06 -9.22
C GLU A 535 -27.37 -57.52 -9.28
N HIS A 536 -26.80 -58.33 -10.17
CA HIS A 536 -27.08 -59.76 -10.26
C HIS A 536 -26.56 -60.51 -9.04
N ILE A 537 -25.30 -60.26 -8.65
CA ILE A 537 -24.70 -60.78 -7.42
C ILE A 537 -25.57 -60.44 -6.21
N GLN A 538 -25.96 -59.16 -6.08
CA GLN A 538 -26.78 -58.67 -4.98
C GLN A 538 -28.18 -59.29 -4.96
N ARG A 539 -28.87 -59.36 -6.11
CA ARG A 539 -30.20 -59.98 -6.20
C ARG A 539 -30.17 -61.46 -5.86
N LYS A 540 -29.15 -62.19 -6.32
CA LYS A 540 -29.00 -63.62 -6.02
C LYS A 540 -28.74 -63.83 -4.54
N ARG A 541 -27.79 -63.10 -3.95
CA ARG A 541 -27.55 -63.13 -2.49
C ARG A 541 -28.80 -62.76 -1.70
N GLY A 542 -29.50 -61.68 -2.08
CA GLY A 542 -30.73 -61.25 -1.42
C GLY A 542 -31.82 -62.32 -1.40
N ARG A 543 -32.04 -63.03 -2.51
CA ARG A 543 -32.99 -64.16 -2.57
C ARG A 543 -32.61 -65.33 -1.67
N GLU A 544 -31.32 -65.66 -1.60
CA GLU A 544 -30.89 -66.75 -0.70
C GLU A 544 -31.03 -66.33 0.77
N ILE A 545 -30.77 -65.06 1.12
CA ILE A 545 -31.03 -64.51 2.45
C ILE A 545 -32.52 -64.61 2.77
N GLU A 546 -33.39 -64.17 1.86
CA GLU A 546 -34.85 -64.20 2.03
C GLU A 546 -35.37 -65.62 2.29
N LYS A 547 -34.90 -66.63 1.54
CA LYS A 547 -35.23 -68.05 1.78
C LYS A 547 -34.74 -68.57 3.13
N ALA A 548 -33.63 -68.04 3.61
CA ALA A 548 -33.05 -68.40 4.89
C ALA A 548 -33.68 -67.64 6.07
N THR A 549 -34.69 -66.81 5.79
CA THR A 549 -35.26 -65.90 6.77
C THR A 549 -36.72 -66.22 7.05
N ILE A 550 -37.05 -66.35 8.33
CA ILE A 550 -38.41 -66.50 8.82
C ILE A 550 -38.90 -65.13 9.26
N ARG A 551 -39.94 -64.60 8.62
CA ARG A 551 -40.60 -63.39 9.12
C ARG A 551 -41.83 -63.77 9.93
N VAL A 552 -42.00 -63.07 11.04
CA VAL A 552 -43.09 -63.29 11.97
C VAL A 552 -43.84 -62.00 12.23
N LYS A 553 -45.13 -62.12 12.55
CA LYS A 553 -45.96 -61.04 13.05
C LYS A 553 -46.52 -61.45 14.40
N TYR A 554 -46.46 -60.56 15.39
CA TYR A 554 -47.04 -60.78 16.71
C TYR A 554 -47.69 -59.47 17.19
N GLY A 555 -49.02 -59.49 17.34
CA GLY A 555 -49.78 -58.24 17.47
C GLY A 555 -49.63 -57.38 16.21
N ASP A 556 -49.19 -56.13 16.36
CA ASP A 556 -48.92 -55.20 15.24
C ASP A 556 -47.41 -55.06 14.92
N VAL A 557 -46.55 -55.88 15.52
CA VAL A 557 -45.09 -55.82 15.35
C VAL A 557 -44.60 -56.92 14.40
N PHE A 558 -43.61 -56.60 13.57
CA PHE A 558 -42.98 -57.53 12.65
C PHE A 558 -41.57 -57.89 13.12
N GLY A 559 -41.31 -59.18 13.29
CA GLY A 559 -39.99 -59.72 13.65
C GLY A 559 -39.38 -60.55 12.52
N GLU A 560 -38.09 -60.84 12.63
CA GLU A 560 -37.34 -61.60 11.63
C GLU A 560 -36.32 -62.53 12.28
N VAL A 561 -36.23 -63.78 11.79
CA VAL A 561 -35.22 -64.75 12.21
C VAL A 561 -34.44 -65.24 11.00
N VAL A 562 -33.18 -64.82 10.86
CA VAL A 562 -32.28 -65.19 9.77
C VAL A 562 -31.47 -66.42 10.19
N LEU A 563 -31.59 -67.51 9.43
CA LEU A 563 -30.95 -68.80 9.70
C LEU A 563 -29.67 -68.96 8.86
N LEU A 564 -28.50 -68.84 9.48
CA LEU A 564 -27.19 -68.95 8.84
C LEU A 564 -26.43 -70.18 9.35
N GLY A 565 -26.66 -71.32 8.71
CA GLY A 565 -25.99 -72.57 9.05
C GLY A 565 -26.31 -73.08 10.45
N LYS A 566 -25.38 -72.91 11.40
CA LYS A 566 -25.54 -73.30 12.82
C LYS A 566 -25.92 -72.14 13.74
N THR A 567 -26.13 -70.95 13.18
CA THR A 567 -26.41 -69.74 13.94
C THR A 567 -27.68 -69.09 13.40
N ALA A 568 -28.53 -68.61 14.30
CA ALA A 568 -29.68 -67.78 13.95
C ALA A 568 -29.49 -66.37 14.50
N PHE A 569 -29.94 -65.36 13.75
CA PHE A 569 -30.06 -63.99 14.22
C PHE A 569 -31.54 -63.63 14.27
N ILE A 570 -31.96 -63.05 15.39
CA ILE A 570 -33.36 -62.75 15.72
C ILE A 570 -33.48 -61.24 15.87
N THR A 571 -34.27 -60.60 15.03
CA THR A 571 -34.67 -59.20 15.16
C THR A 571 -36.09 -59.15 15.69
N HIS A 572 -36.28 -58.56 16.86
CA HIS A 572 -37.59 -58.56 17.51
C HIS A 572 -38.59 -57.64 16.83
N ASP A 573 -38.17 -56.42 16.51
CA ASP A 573 -38.99 -55.40 15.86
C ASP A 573 -38.21 -54.81 14.68
N LEU A 574 -38.75 -55.01 13.47
CA LEU A 574 -38.19 -54.50 12.22
C LEU A 574 -38.40 -52.99 12.03
N ASP A 575 -39.42 -52.43 12.68
CA ASP A 575 -39.87 -51.04 12.52
C ASP A 575 -39.35 -50.13 13.65
N ALA A 576 -38.67 -50.68 14.65
CA ALA A 576 -38.02 -49.92 15.71
C ALA A 576 -36.82 -49.10 15.22
N ASP A 577 -36.68 -47.85 15.70
CA ASP A 577 -35.54 -46.96 15.42
C ASP A 577 -34.19 -47.61 15.80
N GLU A 578 -34.16 -48.36 16.90
CA GLU A 578 -33.03 -49.19 17.32
C GLU A 578 -33.43 -50.67 17.33
N LYS A 579 -33.01 -51.40 16.30
CA LYS A 579 -33.30 -52.83 16.15
C LYS A 579 -32.60 -53.65 17.23
N GLN A 580 -33.38 -54.31 18.08
CA GLN A 580 -32.86 -55.28 19.04
C GLN A 580 -32.60 -56.60 18.34
N ILE A 581 -31.31 -56.93 18.19
CA ILE A 581 -30.83 -58.14 17.54
C ILE A 581 -30.29 -59.09 18.60
N SER A 582 -30.73 -60.34 18.56
CA SER A 582 -30.22 -61.44 19.36
C SER A 582 -29.60 -62.49 18.44
N LYS A 583 -28.66 -63.27 18.95
CA LYS A 583 -28.02 -64.40 18.28
C LYS A 583 -28.27 -65.68 19.06
N ALA A 584 -28.53 -66.76 18.35
CA ALA A 584 -28.79 -68.08 18.91
C ALA A 584 -28.03 -69.17 18.15
N ASP A 585 -27.75 -70.29 18.82
CA ASP A 585 -27.22 -71.50 18.20
C ASP A 585 -28.38 -72.38 17.70
N ILE A 586 -28.26 -72.95 16.52
CA ILE A 586 -29.22 -73.90 15.94
C ILE A 586 -28.72 -75.31 16.23
N THR A 587 -29.46 -76.08 17.04
CA THR A 587 -29.11 -77.46 17.41
C THR A 587 -29.32 -78.45 16.25
N ALA A 588 -28.85 -79.68 16.40
CA ALA A 588 -29.05 -80.73 15.39
C ALA A 588 -30.54 -81.06 15.20
N GLU A 589 -31.34 -80.94 16.25
CA GLU A 589 -32.79 -81.10 16.28
C GLU A 589 -33.52 -79.87 15.69
N GLY A 590 -32.79 -78.76 15.48
CA GLY A 590 -33.28 -77.52 14.93
C GLY A 590 -33.91 -76.59 15.97
N ALA A 591 -33.58 -76.72 17.25
CA ALA A 591 -34.03 -75.78 18.28
C ALA A 591 -33.07 -74.58 18.35
N LEU A 592 -33.57 -73.43 18.81
CA LEU A 592 -32.77 -72.23 19.10
C LEU A 592 -32.35 -72.24 20.57
N GLU A 593 -31.04 -72.33 20.83
CA GLU A 593 -30.47 -72.33 22.18
C GLU A 593 -29.42 -71.21 22.35
N ASN A 594 -29.01 -70.94 23.59
CA ASN A 594 -27.98 -69.95 23.94
C ASN A 594 -28.25 -68.53 23.39
N ILE A 595 -29.51 -68.08 23.46
CA ILE A 595 -29.92 -66.77 22.95
C ILE A 595 -29.22 -65.66 23.74
N SER A 596 -28.45 -64.83 23.06
CA SER A 596 -27.69 -63.72 23.62
C SER A 596 -27.81 -62.46 22.76
N GLY A 597 -27.59 -61.28 23.33
CA GLY A 597 -27.64 -60.02 22.58
C GLY A 597 -26.55 -59.96 21.50
N SER A 598 -26.88 -59.37 20.34
CA SER A 598 -25.97 -59.18 19.21
C SER A 598 -26.19 -57.79 18.58
N SER A 599 -25.48 -57.49 17.49
CA SER A 599 -25.52 -56.18 16.83
C SER A 599 -25.76 -56.29 15.33
N ILE A 600 -26.16 -55.17 14.74
CA ILE A 600 -26.34 -55.09 13.28
C ILE A 600 -25.02 -55.31 12.53
N GLN A 601 -23.89 -54.86 13.09
CA GLN A 601 -22.58 -55.10 12.46
C GLN A 601 -22.19 -56.58 12.49
N GLU A 602 -22.54 -57.31 13.55
CA GLU A 602 -22.30 -58.76 13.63
C GLU A 602 -23.17 -59.54 12.62
N LEU A 603 -24.43 -59.13 12.45
CA LEU A 603 -25.32 -59.69 11.45
C LEU A 603 -24.81 -59.42 10.02
N GLU A 604 -24.44 -58.18 9.70
CA GLU A 604 -23.88 -57.82 8.39
C GLU A 604 -22.59 -58.59 8.08
N LYS A 605 -21.70 -58.74 9.08
CA LYS A 605 -20.49 -59.53 8.93
C LYS A 605 -20.80 -61.01 8.69
N ALA A 606 -21.76 -61.58 9.42
CA ALA A 606 -22.18 -62.97 9.21
C ALA A 606 -22.78 -63.19 7.81
N LEU A 607 -23.58 -62.24 7.31
CA LEU A 607 -24.14 -62.27 5.96
C LEU A 607 -23.07 -62.12 4.86
N ALA A 608 -21.96 -61.45 5.15
CA ALA A 608 -20.84 -61.30 4.22
C ALA A 608 -19.88 -62.53 4.21
N ASP A 609 -19.62 -63.12 5.38
CA ASP A 609 -18.59 -64.15 5.59
C ASP A 609 -19.13 -65.60 5.47
N GLN A 610 -20.40 -65.85 5.77
CA GLN A 610 -20.97 -67.22 5.78
C GLN A 610 -21.66 -67.57 4.46
N SER A 611 -21.53 -68.83 4.02
CA SER A 611 -22.32 -69.35 2.90
C SER A 611 -23.78 -69.47 3.32
N ILE A 612 -24.63 -68.59 2.79
CA ILE A 612 -26.07 -68.65 3.00
C ILE A 612 -26.56 -70.01 2.46
N PRO A 613 -27.20 -70.85 3.28
CA PRO A 613 -27.63 -72.17 2.83
C PRO A 613 -28.65 -72.04 1.68
N THR A 614 -28.42 -72.76 0.57
CA THR A 614 -29.31 -72.72 -0.61
C THR A 614 -30.68 -73.35 -0.36
N ARG A 615 -30.80 -74.17 0.70
CA ARG A 615 -32.04 -74.74 1.20
C ARG A 615 -31.99 -74.75 2.72
N VAL A 616 -32.93 -74.07 3.36
CA VAL A 616 -33.12 -74.09 4.80
C VAL A 616 -34.37 -74.90 5.10
N PHE A 617 -34.25 -75.91 5.96
CA PHE A 617 -35.37 -76.73 6.43
C PHE A 617 -35.72 -76.31 7.85
N ILE A 618 -36.96 -75.87 8.05
CA ILE A 618 -37.48 -75.50 9.37
C ILE A 618 -37.96 -76.78 10.05
N LYS A 619 -37.34 -77.14 11.18
CA LYS A 619 -37.75 -78.29 11.99
C LYS A 619 -38.80 -77.86 13.01
N GLN A 620 -39.62 -78.81 13.46
CA GLN A 620 -40.73 -78.56 14.39
C GLN A 620 -40.34 -77.74 15.65
N PRO A 621 -39.15 -77.93 16.27
CA PRO A 621 -38.75 -77.14 17.44
C PRO A 621 -38.67 -75.63 17.21
N ILE A 622 -38.32 -75.16 16.00
CA ILE A 622 -38.27 -73.72 15.69
C ILE A 622 -39.63 -73.06 15.93
N PHE A 623 -40.74 -73.73 15.59
CA PHE A 623 -42.07 -73.15 15.78
C PHE A 623 -42.43 -72.97 17.27
N GLU A 624 -41.97 -73.87 18.13
CA GLU A 624 -42.13 -73.70 19.59
C GLU A 624 -41.24 -72.56 20.09
N ASN A 625 -39.99 -72.44 19.61
CA ASN A 625 -39.13 -71.32 19.96
C ASN A 625 -39.67 -69.97 19.49
N LEU A 626 -40.28 -69.90 18.30
CA LEU A 626 -40.96 -68.69 17.83
C LEU A 626 -42.11 -68.30 18.76
N ARG A 627 -42.89 -69.27 19.26
CA ARG A 627 -43.95 -69.04 20.24
C ARG A 627 -43.41 -68.51 21.58
N GLU A 628 -42.26 -69.01 22.02
CA GLU A 628 -41.60 -68.54 23.24
C GLU A 628 -41.01 -67.14 23.08
N LEU A 629 -40.43 -66.84 21.91
CA LEU A 629 -39.76 -65.57 21.63
C LEU A 629 -40.72 -64.42 21.33
N PHE A 630 -41.79 -64.70 20.60
CA PHE A 630 -42.69 -63.67 20.05
C PHE A 630 -44.11 -63.74 20.63
N GLY A 631 -44.42 -64.78 21.44
CA GLY A 631 -45.71 -64.96 22.11
C GLY A 631 -46.61 -66.00 21.43
N LYS A 632 -47.74 -66.30 22.10
CA LYS A 632 -48.66 -67.38 21.70
C LYS A 632 -49.40 -67.15 20.38
N ASP A 633 -49.56 -65.88 20.00
CA ASP A 633 -50.32 -65.46 18.81
C ASP A 633 -49.39 -65.15 17.62
N VAL A 634 -48.18 -65.71 17.60
CA VAL A 634 -47.21 -65.48 16.51
C VAL A 634 -47.71 -66.07 15.20
N GLU A 635 -47.73 -65.25 14.16
CA GLU A 635 -48.04 -65.62 12.79
C GLU A 635 -46.74 -65.70 11.98
N VAL A 636 -46.53 -66.79 11.23
CA VAL A 636 -45.38 -66.93 10.33
C VAL A 636 -45.77 -66.48 8.93
N MET A 637 -45.05 -65.51 8.38
CA MET A 637 -45.27 -65.06 7.01
C MET A 637 -44.62 -66.04 6.03
N ILE A 638 -45.40 -66.47 5.04
CA ILE A 638 -44.91 -67.31 3.94
C ILE A 638 -44.68 -66.40 2.74
N HIS A 639 -43.41 -66.24 2.35
CA HIS A 639 -43.04 -65.52 1.13
C HIS A 639 -43.43 -66.34 -0.11
N GLN A 640 -43.97 -65.68 -1.14
CA GLN A 640 -44.21 -66.27 -2.47
C GLN A 640 -43.05 -66.01 -3.42
#